data_AF-S9QFH4-F1
#
_entry.id   AF-S9QFH4-F1
#
_cell.length_a   1.000
_cell.length_b   1.000
_cell.length_c   1.000
_cell.angle_alpha   90.00
_cell.angle_beta   90.00
_cell.angle_gamma   90.00
#
_symmetry.space_group_name_H-M   'P 1'
#
loop_
_entity.id
_entity.type
_entity.pdbx_description
1 polymer ?
#
loop_
_entity_poly.entity_id
_entity_poly.type
_entity_poly.pdbx_seq_one_letter_code
_entity_poly.pdbx_strand_id
1 'polypeptide(L)'
;MDTQVFFHERQAWHLKRTRRTHFMVLLVGVLAVLSGCGPQAAHQDAGTTADSGTPDAGAPQDAGTTADSGTPDAGVPQAGSWSLTGSPSTHRILPTATLLPSGKVLLTGGYNVDNGYRSLTTAEVYDPATGTWSPTGSLAEGRDNHTATLLHSGKVLVLGGHSYNSSKSLATAEVYDPGTGTWSPTGSLATRREHHTATLLHSGQVLVTGGGGDLVTAEVYDPGTGTWSSTRSMATSRENHTATLLPSGNVLVTGGYGIGGSLATAEVYDPETRTWFSTGSLATGRYRHTATLLPSGKVLVTGGTNLSSGSLATAEVYDPETGTWSSTGSLADDRSEHTATLLPSGKVLVAGGDSRRYALSTAEVYDPETGTWSSTGSWVDASGGRHDATLLPSGQVLVTGSSDEPEVYTPADPSPPDTGGLQPPYFIEKPEPSSRVGGGGELTFHASARDPRGSPLRFLWSANVGTLDIAHGASESRAIWRAPACLVAGVTASFTLTVMNTSRLSSTARFYAVGIPDCQGWSSIDNLLTGRERHTATLLPSGKVLVTGGSGRGGDLTTAEVYDPGTGTWSSTGSFASIHQNHTATLLPSGKVLVTGGSSEVYDPGTGTWSPTGSPATNRENHTATLLPSGKVLVAGGSSFGSSFRASEVYDPGTGTWSPTGSLVTGRAHHTATLLPSGKVLVAGGFNLLAGGYLVTAEVYDPETGTWSSTGSLASSRQSHEATSLSSGKVLVTGGYNGLEPFATEVYDPETGTWSSSGSLARSRYDHTATLLLSGKVLVTGGYSTSSATQSTAEVYTP
;
A
#
# COMPACT_ATOMS: atom_id res chain seq x y z
N MET A 1 4.38 15.92 71.72
CA MET A 1 2.92 15.76 71.66
C MET A 1 2.36 16.56 70.48
N ASP A 2 2.43 16.13 69.23
CA ASP A 2 3.27 15.15 68.51
C ASP A 2 3.24 15.55 67.02
N THR A 3 4.38 15.94 66.42
CA THR A 3 5.13 15.22 65.36
C THR A 3 4.37 14.91 64.06
N GLN A 4 4.87 15.07 62.82
CA GLN A 4 6.05 15.67 62.13
C GLN A 4 5.74 15.59 60.59
N VAL A 5 6.31 16.29 59.59
CA VAL A 5 7.21 17.46 59.43
C VAL A 5 6.99 18.07 58.02
N PHE A 6 7.61 19.21 57.66
CA PHE A 6 7.35 20.02 56.45
C PHE A 6 8.36 19.86 55.27
N PHE A 7 7.85 20.06 54.05
CA PHE A 7 8.36 20.83 52.88
C PHE A 7 9.85 20.93 52.43
N HIS A 8 10.01 20.73 51.11
CA HIS A 8 10.81 21.46 50.07
C HIS A 8 12.37 21.57 50.01
N GLU A 9 12.82 21.47 48.74
CA GLU A 9 13.95 22.10 48.02
C GLU A 9 15.37 22.25 48.64
N ARG A 10 16.42 21.86 47.88
CA ARG A 10 17.17 22.77 46.96
C ARG A 10 18.30 22.07 46.18
N GLN A 11 18.92 22.82 45.26
CA GLN A 11 19.81 22.37 44.18
C GLN A 11 21.33 22.29 44.51
N ALA A 12 22.04 21.58 43.62
CA ALA A 12 23.27 22.00 42.92
C ALA A 12 24.69 21.60 43.42
N TRP A 13 25.61 21.67 42.43
CA TRP A 13 27.09 21.59 42.43
C TRP A 13 27.77 20.20 42.47
N HIS A 14 28.92 19.94 41.82
CA HIS A 14 29.49 20.36 40.50
C HIS A 14 30.82 19.58 40.25
N LEU A 15 31.21 19.34 38.99
CA LEU A 15 32.56 18.88 38.52
C LEU A 15 33.00 17.44 38.94
N LYS A 16 33.80 16.67 38.17
CA LYS A 16 34.79 16.99 37.12
C LYS A 16 34.72 16.05 35.88
N ARG A 17 35.31 16.53 34.77
CA ARG A 17 35.78 15.79 33.56
C ARG A 17 36.76 14.66 33.96
N THR A 18 37.02 13.58 33.20
CA THR A 18 37.48 13.45 31.78
C THR A 18 37.24 12.02 31.26
N ARG A 19 36.68 11.78 30.06
CA ARG A 19 37.29 11.79 28.69
C ARG A 19 38.11 10.52 28.32
N ARG A 20 37.70 9.91 27.19
CA ARG A 20 38.31 8.86 26.33
C ARG A 20 38.08 7.38 26.71
N THR A 21 37.95 6.41 25.80
CA THR A 21 37.61 6.22 24.36
C THR A 21 38.16 4.82 24.00
N HIS A 22 37.32 3.88 23.54
CA HIS A 22 37.59 2.68 22.69
C HIS A 22 38.91 1.89 22.83
N PHE A 23 38.84 0.55 23.03
CA PHE A 23 39.17 -0.48 21.99
C PHE A 23 38.97 -1.94 22.48
N MET A 24 38.90 -2.89 21.50
CA MET A 24 38.92 -4.37 21.60
C MET A 24 37.73 -5.08 22.31
N VAL A 25 37.07 -6.14 21.81
CA VAL A 25 37.31 -7.18 20.77
C VAL A 25 38.27 -8.34 21.15
N LEU A 26 37.67 -9.54 21.33
CA LEU A 26 38.20 -10.92 21.29
C LEU A 26 39.38 -11.34 22.21
N LEU A 27 39.16 -12.33 23.09
CA LEU A 27 39.39 -13.77 22.75
C LEU A 27 38.81 -14.73 23.84
N VAL A 28 38.69 -16.01 23.48
CA VAL A 28 38.25 -17.17 24.29
C VAL A 28 39.39 -17.72 25.16
N GLY A 29 39.09 -18.28 26.35
CA GLY A 29 40.06 -19.16 27.04
C GLY A 29 39.83 -19.49 28.52
N VAL A 30 39.13 -20.60 28.78
CA VAL A 30 39.33 -21.60 29.88
C VAL A 30 39.85 -21.13 31.26
N LEU A 31 39.07 -21.41 32.32
CA LEU A 31 39.63 -22.01 33.54
C LEU A 31 38.62 -22.95 34.24
N ALA A 32 39.10 -24.11 34.70
CA ALA A 32 38.31 -25.13 35.38
C ALA A 32 38.35 -24.99 36.90
N VAL A 33 37.33 -25.54 37.61
CA VAL A 33 37.45 -25.95 39.02
C VAL A 33 36.80 -27.32 39.20
N LEU A 34 37.47 -28.19 39.98
CA LEU A 34 37.14 -29.59 40.19
C LEU A 34 36.11 -29.84 41.30
N SER A 35 35.31 -30.91 41.15
CA SER A 35 34.95 -31.94 42.16
C SER A 35 33.71 -32.72 41.68
N GLY A 36 33.51 -34.03 41.92
CA GLY A 36 34.33 -35.04 42.59
C GLY A 36 33.43 -36.16 43.16
N CYS A 37 33.82 -37.43 42.98
CA CYS A 37 33.17 -38.68 43.46
C CYS A 37 31.89 -39.19 42.72
N GLY A 38 31.91 -40.49 42.36
CA GLY A 38 30.76 -41.31 41.91
C GLY A 38 30.23 -42.21 43.04
N PRO A 39 29.88 -43.52 42.86
CA PRO A 39 29.98 -44.38 41.65
C PRO A 39 28.76 -45.35 41.44
N GLN A 40 28.97 -46.47 40.72
CA GLN A 40 28.11 -47.69 40.56
C GLN A 40 26.87 -47.59 39.64
N ALA A 41 26.46 -48.62 38.87
CA ALA A 41 27.00 -49.95 38.53
C ALA A 41 26.47 -50.35 37.12
N ALA A 42 27.30 -50.81 36.16
CA ALA A 42 27.77 -52.19 35.93
C ALA A 42 26.71 -53.22 35.46
N HIS A 43 26.73 -53.51 34.15
CA HIS A 43 26.55 -54.83 33.51
C HIS A 43 27.13 -54.67 32.08
N GLN A 44 28.25 -55.27 31.70
CA GLN A 44 28.46 -56.69 31.31
C GLN A 44 27.50 -57.15 30.19
N ASP A 45 27.97 -57.72 29.07
CA ASP A 45 29.36 -58.11 28.73
C ASP A 45 29.67 -58.14 27.22
N ALA A 46 30.98 -58.20 26.96
CA ALA A 46 31.73 -58.73 25.81
C ALA A 46 30.97 -59.41 24.64
N GLY A 47 31.44 -59.38 23.39
CA GLY A 47 32.76 -59.09 22.79
C GLY A 47 32.72 -59.61 21.32
N THR A 48 33.77 -59.72 20.51
CA THR A 48 35.23 -59.54 20.63
C THR A 48 35.81 -59.40 19.20
N THR A 49 36.99 -58.76 19.05
CA THR A 49 38.03 -58.98 17.99
C THR A 49 37.58 -59.03 16.52
N ALA A 50 37.89 -58.06 15.64
CA ALA A 50 39.24 -57.68 15.15
C ALA A 50 40.02 -58.84 14.49
N ASP A 51 40.26 -58.76 13.18
CA ASP A 51 41.63 -58.61 12.62
C ASP A 51 41.61 -58.04 11.18
N SER A 52 42.79 -57.64 10.74
CA SER A 52 43.23 -56.99 9.51
C SER A 52 43.46 -57.96 8.32
N GLY A 53 43.64 -57.41 7.12
CA GLY A 53 44.19 -58.18 5.98
C GLY A 53 43.83 -57.65 4.59
N THR A 54 44.68 -56.79 4.02
CA THR A 54 44.87 -56.67 2.55
C THR A 54 46.13 -57.46 2.18
N PRO A 55 46.23 -58.11 1.00
CA PRO A 55 46.72 -57.36 -0.19
C PRO A 55 46.27 -57.86 -1.59
N ASP A 56 46.07 -56.87 -2.48
CA ASP A 56 46.68 -56.72 -3.83
C ASP A 56 46.38 -57.67 -5.04
N ALA A 57 46.53 -57.03 -6.22
CA ALA A 57 46.80 -57.54 -7.58
C ALA A 57 45.72 -58.26 -8.42
N GLY A 58 45.44 -57.72 -9.63
CA GLY A 58 44.87 -58.47 -10.77
C GLY A 58 43.99 -57.69 -11.75
N ALA A 59 44.56 -57.10 -12.81
CA ALA A 59 43.85 -56.65 -14.02
C ALA A 59 43.67 -57.81 -15.03
N PRO A 60 43.15 -57.67 -16.28
CA PRO A 60 42.52 -56.52 -16.97
C PRO A 60 41.21 -56.87 -17.75
N GLN A 61 40.67 -55.93 -18.55
CA GLN A 61 39.85 -56.14 -19.80
C GLN A 61 38.56 -57.02 -19.72
N ASP A 62 37.52 -56.88 -20.54
CA ASP A 62 37.33 -56.18 -21.81
C ASP A 62 35.84 -55.79 -22.01
N ALA A 63 35.51 -55.16 -23.15
CA ALA A 63 34.14 -54.81 -23.52
C ALA A 63 33.23 -56.05 -23.76
N GLY A 64 31.98 -55.99 -23.29
CA GLY A 64 30.98 -57.04 -23.51
C GLY A 64 29.55 -56.57 -23.25
N THR A 65 28.78 -56.35 -24.32
CA THR A 65 27.38 -55.93 -24.26
C THR A 65 26.44 -57.07 -23.87
N THR A 66 25.62 -56.90 -22.85
CA THR A 66 24.25 -57.45 -22.80
C THR A 66 23.35 -56.51 -22.01
N ALA A 67 22.20 -56.16 -22.58
CA ALA A 67 21.16 -55.44 -21.85
C ALA A 67 20.59 -56.33 -20.75
N ASP A 68 20.47 -55.79 -19.54
CA ASP A 68 19.47 -56.26 -18.57
C ASP A 68 18.36 -55.22 -18.46
N SER A 69 17.13 -55.71 -18.46
CA SER A 69 15.90 -54.92 -18.47
C SER A 69 15.57 -54.43 -17.06
N GLY A 70 16.31 -53.43 -16.61
CA GLY A 70 15.90 -52.60 -15.47
C GLY A 70 14.67 -51.79 -15.82
N THR A 71 13.59 -51.96 -15.06
CA THR A 71 12.39 -51.10 -15.10
C THR A 71 12.80 -49.63 -14.92
N PRO A 72 12.19 -48.67 -15.66
CA PRO A 72 12.41 -47.25 -15.39
C PRO A 72 11.94 -46.95 -13.96
N ASP A 73 12.84 -46.47 -13.13
CA ASP A 73 12.49 -45.97 -11.81
C ASP A 73 11.54 -44.77 -11.96
N ALA A 74 10.52 -44.69 -11.11
CA ALA A 74 9.42 -43.75 -11.29
C ALA A 74 9.91 -42.32 -11.05
N GLY A 75 9.99 -41.53 -12.12
CA GLY A 75 10.70 -40.26 -12.21
C GLY A 75 10.70 -39.39 -10.95
N VAL A 76 11.89 -39.26 -10.35
CA VAL A 76 12.21 -38.19 -9.39
C VAL A 76 11.93 -36.84 -10.06
N PRO A 77 11.18 -35.92 -9.43
CA PRO A 77 10.96 -34.59 -9.99
C PRO A 77 12.29 -33.88 -10.22
N GLN A 78 12.53 -33.42 -11.45
CA GLN A 78 13.77 -32.70 -11.77
C GLN A 78 13.73 -31.32 -11.10
N ALA A 79 14.52 -31.15 -10.04
CA ALA A 79 14.74 -29.86 -9.39
C ALA A 79 15.42 -28.86 -10.35
N GLY A 80 15.25 -27.57 -10.11
CA GLY A 80 15.94 -26.52 -10.87
C GLY A 80 17.46 -26.60 -10.68
N SER A 81 18.22 -26.05 -11.63
CA SER A 81 19.68 -26.15 -11.64
C SER A 81 20.35 -24.83 -11.29
N TRP A 82 21.51 -24.93 -10.65
CA TRP A 82 22.40 -23.81 -10.34
C TRP A 82 23.62 -23.85 -11.27
N SER A 83 24.17 -22.68 -11.59
CA SER A 83 25.32 -22.53 -12.47
C SER A 83 26.13 -21.29 -12.13
N LEU A 84 27.46 -21.40 -12.13
CA LEU A 84 28.38 -20.30 -11.84
C LEU A 84 28.36 -19.27 -12.99
N THR A 85 28.42 -17.99 -12.64
CA THR A 85 28.75 -16.89 -13.57
C THR A 85 30.24 -16.57 -13.48
N GLY A 86 30.76 -15.70 -14.37
CA GLY A 86 32.07 -15.10 -14.12
C GLY A 86 32.05 -14.24 -12.85
N SER A 87 33.17 -14.13 -12.15
CA SER A 87 33.29 -13.28 -10.95
C SER A 87 33.29 -11.77 -11.28
N PRO A 88 32.72 -10.91 -10.41
CA PRO A 88 33.01 -9.49 -10.43
C PRO A 88 34.47 -9.24 -10.03
N SER A 89 35.05 -8.12 -10.50
CA SER A 89 36.43 -7.74 -10.25
C SER A 89 36.71 -7.24 -8.83
N THR A 90 35.67 -6.89 -8.08
CA THR A 90 35.73 -6.51 -6.66
C THR A 90 34.82 -7.42 -5.85
N HIS A 91 35.36 -8.10 -4.82
CA HIS A 91 34.57 -8.85 -3.84
C HIS A 91 33.73 -7.90 -2.96
N ARG A 92 32.44 -8.21 -2.72
CA ARG A 92 31.46 -7.31 -2.06
C ARG A 92 30.47 -8.11 -1.21
N ILE A 93 30.22 -7.63 0.01
CA ILE A 93 29.16 -8.10 0.90
C ILE A 93 28.16 -6.95 1.12
N LEU A 94 26.86 -7.28 1.16
CA LEU A 94 25.74 -6.32 1.10
C LEU A 94 25.81 -5.30 -0.07
N PRO A 95 26.16 -5.71 -1.31
CA PRO A 95 25.89 -4.86 -2.46
C PRO A 95 24.37 -4.76 -2.70
N THR A 96 23.96 -3.85 -3.58
CA THR A 96 22.60 -3.91 -4.16
C THR A 96 22.69 -4.18 -5.66
N ALA A 97 21.94 -5.16 -6.12
CA ALA A 97 21.74 -5.52 -7.51
C ALA A 97 20.49 -4.81 -8.05
N THR A 98 20.53 -4.35 -9.30
CA THR A 98 19.38 -3.69 -9.95
C THR A 98 19.35 -4.05 -11.42
N LEU A 99 18.26 -4.69 -11.86
CA LEU A 99 18.00 -4.91 -13.29
C LEU A 99 17.85 -3.56 -14.00
N LEU A 100 18.61 -3.37 -15.07
CA LEU A 100 18.54 -2.20 -15.93
C LEU A 100 17.59 -2.46 -17.10
N PRO A 101 17.02 -1.42 -17.74
CA PRO A 101 16.14 -1.58 -18.92
C PRO A 101 16.80 -2.28 -20.12
N SER A 102 18.13 -2.40 -20.13
CA SER A 102 18.92 -3.14 -21.12
C SER A 102 18.98 -4.66 -20.87
N GLY A 103 18.36 -5.16 -19.79
CA GLY A 103 18.48 -6.55 -19.33
C GLY A 103 19.77 -6.85 -18.55
N LYS A 104 20.72 -5.91 -18.48
CA LYS A 104 21.94 -5.99 -17.67
C LYS A 104 21.65 -5.74 -16.19
N VAL A 105 22.52 -6.19 -15.29
CA VAL A 105 22.36 -5.97 -13.84
C VAL A 105 23.47 -5.04 -13.33
N LEU A 106 23.10 -3.91 -12.72
CA LEU A 106 24.01 -3.05 -11.98
C LEU A 106 24.21 -3.62 -10.57
N LEU A 107 25.45 -3.83 -10.16
CA LEU A 107 25.84 -4.18 -8.79
C LEU A 107 26.61 -3.01 -8.18
N THR A 108 26.11 -2.43 -7.10
CA THR A 108 26.64 -1.18 -6.52
C THR A 108 26.91 -1.30 -5.01
N GLY A 109 27.93 -0.57 -4.54
CA GLY A 109 28.27 -0.44 -3.12
C GLY A 109 28.62 -1.76 -2.45
N GLY A 110 28.15 -1.91 -1.21
CA GLY A 110 28.54 -2.98 -0.28
C GLY A 110 29.83 -2.64 0.47
N TYR A 111 30.33 -3.56 1.28
CA TYR A 111 31.66 -3.49 1.89
C TYR A 111 32.51 -4.69 1.45
N ASN A 112 33.83 -4.59 1.61
CA ASN A 112 34.75 -5.67 1.29
C ASN A 112 35.55 -6.07 2.55
N VAL A 113 35.70 -7.36 2.83
CA VAL A 113 36.38 -7.84 4.05
C VAL A 113 37.90 -7.70 3.95
N ASP A 114 38.44 -7.92 2.75
CA ASP A 114 39.88 -7.94 2.43
C ASP A 114 40.52 -6.55 2.55
N ASN A 115 39.74 -5.49 2.36
CA ASN A 115 40.14 -4.09 2.51
C ASN A 115 39.88 -3.53 3.93
N GLY A 116 39.46 -4.38 4.87
CA GLY A 116 39.20 -4.03 6.26
C GLY A 116 37.78 -3.52 6.54
N TYR A 117 36.77 -4.15 5.91
CA TYR A 117 35.34 -3.83 6.05
C TYR A 117 34.95 -2.43 5.55
N ARG A 118 35.64 -1.89 4.54
CA ARG A 118 35.34 -0.56 4.01
C ARG A 118 34.21 -0.61 2.99
N SER A 119 33.23 0.26 3.19
CA SER A 119 32.16 0.55 2.25
C SER A 119 32.72 1.00 0.88
N LEU A 120 32.22 0.42 -0.20
CA LEU A 120 32.74 0.54 -1.56
C LEU A 120 32.07 1.70 -2.32
N THR A 121 32.87 2.40 -3.12
CA THR A 121 32.38 3.39 -4.12
C THR A 121 32.20 2.79 -5.50
N THR A 122 32.88 1.69 -5.82
CA THR A 122 32.87 1.10 -7.16
C THR A 122 31.53 0.43 -7.45
N ALA A 123 31.18 0.36 -8.74
CA ALA A 123 30.03 -0.39 -9.22
C ALA A 123 30.42 -1.16 -10.50
N GLU A 124 29.72 -2.25 -10.76
CA GLU A 124 29.97 -3.17 -11.87
C GLU A 124 28.66 -3.54 -12.55
N VAL A 125 28.71 -3.84 -13.84
CA VAL A 125 27.54 -4.22 -14.65
C VAL A 125 27.77 -5.63 -15.20
N TYR A 126 26.88 -6.55 -14.82
CA TYR A 126 26.78 -7.89 -15.40
C TYR A 126 25.98 -7.86 -16.69
N ASP A 127 26.49 -8.53 -17.72
CA ASP A 127 25.80 -8.75 -18.98
C ASP A 127 25.38 -10.23 -19.09
N PRO A 128 24.08 -10.56 -18.91
CA PRO A 128 23.60 -11.93 -19.00
C PRO A 128 23.79 -12.58 -20.37
N ALA A 129 23.93 -11.80 -21.46
CA ALA A 129 24.10 -12.35 -22.80
C ALA A 129 25.52 -12.91 -23.03
N THR A 130 26.51 -12.44 -22.26
CA THR A 130 27.91 -12.88 -22.35
C THR A 130 28.42 -13.56 -21.08
N GLY A 131 27.69 -13.46 -19.95
CA GLY A 131 28.11 -13.99 -18.65
C GLY A 131 29.26 -13.20 -18.01
N THR A 132 29.50 -11.96 -18.44
CA THR A 132 30.68 -11.16 -18.04
C THR A 132 30.32 -9.94 -17.21
N TRP A 133 31.14 -9.65 -16.20
CA TRP A 133 31.13 -8.39 -15.46
C TRP A 133 32.02 -7.34 -16.11
N SER A 134 31.62 -6.07 -15.97
CA SER A 134 32.39 -4.91 -16.46
C SER A 134 32.31 -3.75 -15.45
N PRO A 135 33.43 -3.05 -15.15
CA PRO A 135 33.40 -1.90 -14.26
C PRO A 135 32.68 -0.72 -14.92
N THR A 136 31.93 0.04 -14.12
CA THR A 136 31.29 1.31 -14.54
C THR A 136 31.79 2.47 -13.66
N GLY A 137 31.17 3.65 -13.77
CA GLY A 137 31.46 4.78 -12.90
C GLY A 137 31.31 4.44 -11.41
N SER A 138 31.90 5.26 -10.54
CA SER A 138 31.86 5.10 -9.08
C SER A 138 31.02 6.18 -8.38
N LEU A 139 30.40 5.79 -7.26
CA LEU A 139 29.78 6.68 -6.28
C LEU A 139 30.79 7.67 -5.68
N ALA A 140 30.32 8.83 -5.27
CA ALA A 140 31.13 9.85 -4.59
C ALA A 140 31.50 9.46 -3.14
N GLU A 141 30.58 8.80 -2.41
CA GLU A 141 30.82 8.27 -1.06
C GLU A 141 30.46 6.78 -1.01
N GLY A 142 31.40 5.96 -0.50
CA GLY A 142 31.23 4.51 -0.45
C GLY A 142 30.23 4.11 0.60
N ARG A 143 29.33 3.17 0.26
CA ARG A 143 28.14 2.85 1.08
C ARG A 143 27.73 1.38 1.05
N ASP A 144 27.32 0.88 2.21
CA ASP A 144 26.68 -0.42 2.43
C ASP A 144 25.32 -0.21 3.14
N ASN A 145 24.45 -1.22 3.23
CA ASN A 145 23.11 -1.09 3.83
C ASN A 145 22.25 0.06 3.24
N HIS A 146 22.49 0.37 1.97
CA HIS A 146 21.80 1.38 1.18
C HIS A 146 20.66 0.75 0.37
N THR A 147 19.91 1.57 -0.37
CA THR A 147 18.93 1.09 -1.35
C THR A 147 19.26 1.61 -2.73
N ALA A 148 19.04 0.80 -3.76
CA ALA A 148 19.06 1.18 -5.17
C ALA A 148 17.65 0.99 -5.77
N THR A 149 17.13 1.99 -6.48
CA THR A 149 15.78 1.97 -7.06
C THR A 149 15.85 2.37 -8.52
N LEU A 150 15.48 1.46 -9.42
CA LEU A 150 15.26 1.80 -10.83
C LEU A 150 14.09 2.79 -10.93
N LEU A 151 14.31 3.91 -11.60
CA LEU A 151 13.31 4.95 -11.85
C LEU A 151 12.64 4.72 -13.21
N HIS A 152 11.43 5.26 -13.42
CA HIS A 152 10.74 5.23 -14.72
C HIS A 152 11.55 5.87 -15.88
N SER A 153 12.56 6.69 -15.57
CA SER A 153 13.49 7.26 -16.56
C SER A 153 14.57 6.28 -17.04
N GLY A 154 14.61 5.05 -16.48
CA GLY A 154 15.67 4.07 -16.70
C GLY A 154 16.95 4.30 -15.88
N LYS A 155 17.04 5.42 -15.15
CA LYS A 155 18.16 5.71 -14.23
C LYS A 155 17.97 5.01 -12.88
N VAL A 156 19.05 4.78 -12.14
CA VAL A 156 18.99 4.15 -10.80
C VAL A 156 19.29 5.18 -9.72
N LEU A 157 18.37 5.39 -8.78
CA LEU A 157 18.58 6.21 -7.58
C LEU A 157 19.21 5.35 -6.49
N VAL A 158 20.36 5.78 -5.97
CA VAL A 158 21.07 5.15 -4.84
C VAL A 158 21.10 6.13 -3.68
N LEU A 159 20.65 5.71 -2.49
CA LEU A 159 20.46 6.62 -1.35
C LEU A 159 20.70 5.98 0.01
N GLY A 160 21.11 6.81 0.98
CA GLY A 160 21.38 6.39 2.35
C GLY A 160 22.52 5.36 2.45
N GLY A 161 22.42 4.48 3.44
CA GLY A 161 23.43 3.49 3.79
C GLY A 161 24.41 3.95 4.87
N HIS A 162 25.24 3.03 5.33
CA HIS A 162 26.37 3.29 6.22
C HIS A 162 27.61 3.62 5.39
N SER A 163 28.51 4.47 5.90
CA SER A 163 29.86 4.61 5.36
C SER A 163 30.93 4.44 6.43
N TYR A 164 31.80 3.46 6.24
CA TYR A 164 32.94 3.18 7.12
C TYR A 164 33.81 4.43 7.37
N ASN A 165 34.11 5.18 6.32
CA ASN A 165 35.03 6.34 6.37
C ASN A 165 34.49 7.49 7.24
N SER A 166 33.18 7.74 7.23
CA SER A 166 32.55 8.73 8.11
C SER A 166 31.98 8.11 9.40
N SER A 167 31.97 6.77 9.48
CA SER A 167 31.43 5.91 10.54
C SER A 167 29.99 6.28 10.93
N LYS A 168 29.17 6.58 9.91
CA LYS A 168 27.84 7.19 10.03
C LYS A 168 26.92 6.73 8.93
N SER A 169 25.62 6.72 9.24
CA SER A 169 24.55 6.68 8.26
C SER A 169 24.56 7.93 7.37
N LEU A 170 24.25 7.75 6.10
CA LEU A 170 24.25 8.77 5.07
C LEU A 170 22.85 9.37 4.87
N ALA A 171 22.83 10.63 4.44
CA ALA A 171 21.65 11.31 3.91
C ALA A 171 21.79 11.59 2.40
N THR A 172 22.97 11.33 1.83
CA THR A 172 23.31 11.62 0.44
C THR A 172 22.66 10.62 -0.50
N ALA A 173 22.23 11.11 -1.66
CA ALA A 173 21.70 10.31 -2.76
C ALA A 173 22.39 10.68 -4.08
N GLU A 174 22.53 9.68 -4.95
CA GLU A 174 23.20 9.77 -6.24
C GLU A 174 22.34 9.04 -7.28
N VAL A 175 22.36 9.50 -8.53
CA VAL A 175 21.62 8.90 -9.65
C VAL A 175 22.61 8.39 -10.67
N TYR A 176 22.56 7.09 -10.96
CA TYR A 176 23.30 6.43 -12.03
C TYR A 176 22.54 6.50 -13.35
N ASP A 177 23.23 6.92 -14.40
CA ASP A 177 22.74 6.88 -15.78
C ASP A 177 23.36 5.67 -16.51
N PRO A 178 22.61 4.60 -16.78
CA PRO A 178 23.13 3.42 -17.45
C PRO A 178 23.46 3.63 -18.93
N GLY A 179 22.98 4.72 -19.56
CA GLY A 179 23.30 5.05 -20.94
C GLY A 179 24.71 5.64 -21.10
N THR A 180 25.26 6.23 -20.04
CA THR A 180 26.60 6.85 -20.03
C THR A 180 27.58 6.20 -19.04
N GLY A 181 27.08 5.39 -18.09
CA GLY A 181 27.89 4.82 -17.01
C GLY A 181 28.29 5.84 -15.94
N THR A 182 27.62 7.00 -15.86
CA THR A 182 27.99 8.10 -14.97
C THR A 182 27.06 8.27 -13.78
N TRP A 183 27.61 8.69 -12.65
CA TRP A 183 26.86 9.08 -11.45
C TRP A 183 26.69 10.59 -11.37
N SER A 184 25.59 11.05 -10.79
CA SER A 184 25.32 12.46 -10.52
C SER A 184 24.68 12.63 -9.13
N PRO A 185 25.17 13.55 -8.29
CA PRO A 185 24.54 13.82 -7.00
C PRO A 185 23.15 14.43 -7.19
N THR A 186 22.22 14.13 -6.28
CA THR A 186 20.88 14.74 -6.23
C THR A 186 20.62 15.32 -4.84
N GLY A 187 19.38 15.76 -4.56
CA GLY A 187 18.98 16.22 -3.23
C GLY A 187 19.28 15.17 -2.15
N SER A 188 19.50 15.64 -0.92
CA SER A 188 19.74 14.77 0.25
C SER A 188 18.50 14.65 1.13
N LEU A 189 18.36 13.51 1.80
CA LEU A 189 17.37 13.25 2.83
C LEU A 189 17.51 14.27 3.98
N ALA A 190 16.41 14.64 4.61
CA ALA A 190 16.40 15.40 5.86
C ALA A 190 16.93 14.55 7.03
N THR A 191 16.65 13.24 7.03
CA THR A 191 17.14 12.28 8.04
C THR A 191 18.13 11.30 7.43
N ARG A 192 19.24 11.02 8.13
CA ARG A 192 20.22 9.99 7.72
C ARG A 192 19.63 8.59 7.95
N ARG A 193 19.84 7.67 7.01
CA ARG A 193 19.21 6.33 7.02
C ARG A 193 20.15 5.24 6.52
N GLU A 194 20.13 4.11 7.20
CA GLU A 194 20.69 2.80 6.79
C GLU A 194 19.67 1.73 7.21
N HIS A 195 19.65 0.55 6.57
CA HIS A 195 18.60 -0.46 6.80
C HIS A 195 17.14 0.03 6.60
N HIS A 196 16.96 1.07 5.79
CA HIS A 196 15.67 1.60 5.35
C HIS A 196 15.17 0.87 4.10
N THR A 197 13.90 1.10 3.73
CA THR A 197 13.37 0.67 2.43
C THR A 197 13.12 1.87 1.52
N ALA A 198 13.22 1.64 0.21
CA ALA A 198 12.88 2.61 -0.83
C ALA A 198 11.94 1.94 -1.84
N THR A 199 10.80 2.57 -2.12
CA THR A 199 9.73 2.02 -2.98
C THR A 199 9.38 3.03 -4.06
N LEU A 200 9.55 2.66 -5.33
CA LEU A 200 9.03 3.43 -6.46
C LEU A 200 7.50 3.39 -6.43
N LEU A 201 6.86 4.54 -6.47
CA LEU A 201 5.40 4.69 -6.51
C LEU A 201 4.89 4.71 -7.95
N HIS A 202 3.59 4.44 -8.16
CA HIS A 202 2.95 4.59 -9.48
C HIS A 202 3.08 6.01 -10.09
N SER A 203 3.26 7.04 -9.26
CA SER A 203 3.54 8.41 -9.70
C SER A 203 4.96 8.62 -10.27
N GLY A 204 5.87 7.67 -10.04
CA GLY A 204 7.30 7.78 -10.34
C GLY A 204 8.13 8.46 -9.26
N GLN A 205 7.51 8.93 -8.18
CA GLN A 205 8.23 9.37 -6.98
C GLN A 205 8.72 8.15 -6.17
N VAL A 206 9.74 8.31 -5.33
CA VAL A 206 10.29 7.22 -4.49
C VAL A 206 10.02 7.52 -3.02
N LEU A 207 9.24 6.66 -2.36
CA LEU A 207 9.02 6.70 -0.92
C LEU A 207 10.16 6.00 -0.19
N VAL A 208 10.72 6.65 0.84
CA VAL A 208 11.78 6.11 1.70
C VAL A 208 11.30 6.08 3.15
N THR A 209 11.44 4.94 3.82
CA THR A 209 10.77 4.69 5.12
C THR A 209 11.72 4.08 6.15
N GLY A 210 11.68 4.59 7.39
CA GLY A 210 12.40 4.03 8.53
C GLY A 210 13.94 4.01 8.40
N GLY A 211 14.57 3.00 8.98
CA GLY A 211 16.02 2.79 9.06
C GLY A 211 16.68 3.43 10.28
N GLY A 212 17.97 3.16 10.48
CA GLY A 212 18.87 3.89 11.38
C GLY A 212 18.53 3.82 12.88
N GLY A 213 18.04 2.69 13.38
CA GLY A 213 17.80 2.46 14.80
C GLY A 213 16.82 3.45 15.43
N ASP A 214 15.52 3.29 15.13
CA ASP A 214 14.36 4.01 15.69
C ASP A 214 13.75 5.19 14.90
N LEU A 215 13.87 5.24 13.58
CA LEU A 215 13.12 6.22 12.78
C LEU A 215 11.65 5.82 12.51
N VAL A 216 10.74 6.70 12.94
CA VAL A 216 9.31 6.73 12.51
C VAL A 216 9.09 7.53 11.21
N THR A 217 10.07 8.30 10.77
CA THR A 217 9.90 9.27 9.68
C THR A 217 9.99 8.59 8.31
N ALA A 218 9.29 9.18 7.34
CA ALA A 218 9.39 8.82 5.94
C ALA A 218 9.44 10.08 5.05
N GLU A 219 10.03 9.92 3.87
CA GLU A 219 10.34 11.00 2.93
C GLU A 219 10.09 10.53 1.50
N VAL A 220 9.61 11.42 0.63
CA VAL A 220 9.36 11.15 -0.79
C VAL A 220 10.29 12.00 -1.64
N TYR A 221 11.05 11.32 -2.50
CA TYR A 221 11.90 11.91 -3.54
C TYR A 221 11.12 12.11 -4.84
N ASP A 222 11.27 13.28 -5.44
CA ASP A 222 10.78 13.57 -6.78
C ASP A 222 11.94 13.54 -7.80
N PRO A 223 12.00 12.55 -8.72
CA PRO A 223 13.06 12.48 -9.72
C PRO A 223 13.03 13.57 -10.78
N GLY A 224 11.91 14.26 -10.97
CA GLY A 224 11.78 15.35 -11.95
C GLY A 224 12.46 16.64 -11.51
N THR A 225 12.50 16.88 -10.20
CA THR A 225 13.12 18.08 -9.59
C THR A 225 14.41 17.77 -8.81
N GLY A 226 14.64 16.50 -8.44
CA GLY A 226 15.72 16.10 -7.54
C GLY A 226 15.49 16.48 -6.07
N THR A 227 14.25 16.81 -5.68
CA THR A 227 13.93 17.31 -4.32
C THR A 227 13.28 16.26 -3.44
N TRP A 228 13.52 16.37 -2.13
CA TRP A 228 12.87 15.56 -1.09
C TRP A 228 11.75 16.32 -0.40
N SER A 229 10.72 15.59 0.05
CA SER A 229 9.60 16.10 0.83
C SER A 229 9.28 15.13 1.98
N SER A 230 9.01 15.64 3.18
CA SER A 230 8.61 14.79 4.31
C SER A 230 7.13 14.38 4.21
N THR A 231 6.82 13.15 4.60
CA THR A 231 5.43 12.70 4.79
C THR A 231 5.01 12.86 6.24
N ARG A 232 3.79 12.42 6.61
CA ARG A 232 3.53 12.09 8.03
C ARG A 232 4.45 10.95 8.49
N SER A 233 4.68 10.86 9.80
CA SER A 233 5.41 9.73 10.41
C SER A 233 4.53 8.48 10.50
N MET A 234 5.16 7.32 10.46
CA MET A 234 4.61 6.04 10.92
C MET A 234 4.30 6.11 12.42
N ALA A 235 3.40 5.25 12.89
CA ALA A 235 3.10 5.07 14.31
C ALA A 235 4.22 4.33 15.06
N THR A 236 4.93 3.41 14.38
CA THR A 236 6.02 2.62 14.97
C THR A 236 7.35 2.92 14.29
N SER A 237 8.45 2.96 15.05
CA SER A 237 9.79 3.06 14.48
C SER A 237 10.24 1.72 13.91
N ARG A 238 10.90 1.71 12.74
CA ARG A 238 11.21 0.46 12.02
C ARG A 238 12.53 0.56 11.28
N GLU A 239 13.36 -0.47 11.40
CA GLU A 239 14.47 -0.78 10.50
C GLU A 239 14.49 -2.27 10.14
N ASN A 240 15.14 -2.64 9.05
CA ASN A 240 15.15 -4.02 8.54
C ASN A 240 13.72 -4.59 8.33
N HIS A 241 12.76 -3.71 8.06
CA HIS A 241 11.39 -4.03 7.61
C HIS A 241 11.36 -4.19 6.09
N THR A 242 10.22 -4.65 5.57
CA THR A 242 9.95 -4.66 4.12
C THR A 242 8.89 -3.63 3.77
N ALA A 243 8.94 -3.09 2.55
CA ALA A 243 7.93 -2.21 1.99
C ALA A 243 7.51 -2.72 0.60
N THR A 244 6.22 -2.95 0.40
CA THR A 244 5.66 -3.51 -0.83
C THR A 244 4.62 -2.57 -1.42
N LEU A 245 4.83 -2.12 -2.67
CA LEU A 245 3.80 -1.40 -3.42
C LEU A 245 2.65 -2.37 -3.73
N LEU A 246 1.43 -2.01 -3.33
CA LEU A 246 0.22 -2.77 -3.57
C LEU A 246 -0.39 -2.39 -4.94
N PRO A 247 -1.25 -3.25 -5.54
CA PRO A 247 -1.93 -2.93 -6.80
C PRO A 247 -2.76 -1.63 -6.75
N SER A 248 -3.26 -1.24 -5.57
CA SER A 248 -3.95 0.04 -5.33
C SER A 248 -3.05 1.27 -5.41
N GLY A 249 -1.73 1.12 -5.39
CA GLY A 249 -0.76 2.22 -5.31
C GLY A 249 -0.32 2.59 -3.89
N ASN A 250 -1.00 2.07 -2.86
CA ASN A 250 -0.56 2.20 -1.47
C ASN A 250 0.70 1.36 -1.20
N VAL A 251 1.49 1.71 -0.19
CA VAL A 251 2.69 0.95 0.20
C VAL A 251 2.48 0.29 1.56
N LEU A 252 2.50 -1.04 1.59
CA LEU A 252 2.45 -1.84 2.81
C LEU A 252 3.86 -1.95 3.42
N VAL A 253 4.03 -1.48 4.65
CA VAL A 253 5.24 -1.62 5.48
C VAL A 253 5.00 -2.66 6.57
N THR A 254 5.85 -3.69 6.66
CA THR A 254 5.61 -4.84 7.55
C THR A 254 6.81 -5.18 8.42
N GLY A 255 6.54 -5.48 9.70
CA GLY A 255 7.53 -5.93 10.67
C GLY A 255 8.66 -4.91 10.90
N GLY A 256 9.89 -5.42 10.97
CA GLY A 256 11.09 -4.67 11.31
C GLY A 256 11.48 -4.77 12.78
N TYR A 257 12.56 -4.08 13.12
CA TYR A 257 13.06 -3.89 14.48
C TYR A 257 12.85 -2.44 14.90
N GLY A 258 12.51 -2.21 16.16
CA GLY A 258 12.41 -0.89 16.78
C GLY A 258 12.55 -0.98 18.30
N ILE A 259 12.25 0.11 19.02
CA ILE A 259 12.41 0.27 20.48
C ILE A 259 11.98 -0.96 21.31
N GLY A 260 10.89 -1.63 20.92
CA GLY A 260 10.34 -2.80 21.62
C GLY A 260 10.90 -4.17 21.19
N GLY A 261 11.84 -4.21 20.24
CA GLY A 261 12.34 -5.43 19.61
C GLY A 261 11.69 -5.74 18.27
N SER A 262 11.51 -7.03 17.95
CA SER A 262 10.94 -7.50 16.69
C SER A 262 9.44 -7.19 16.57
N LEU A 263 9.03 -6.52 15.50
CA LEU A 263 7.69 -5.99 15.33
C LEU A 263 6.79 -6.95 14.56
N ALA A 264 5.56 -7.12 15.03
CA ALA A 264 4.48 -7.83 14.33
C ALA A 264 3.56 -6.87 13.57
N THR A 265 3.56 -5.59 13.94
CA THR A 265 2.66 -4.60 13.36
C THR A 265 3.01 -4.29 11.91
N ALA A 266 1.98 -3.96 11.12
CA ALA A 266 2.13 -3.44 9.76
C ALA A 266 1.34 -2.13 9.61
N GLU A 267 1.82 -1.28 8.72
CA GLU A 267 1.24 0.03 8.41
C GLU A 267 1.17 0.21 6.89
N VAL A 268 0.15 0.92 6.41
CA VAL A 268 -0.09 1.21 5.00
C VAL A 268 0.06 2.71 4.78
N TYR A 269 0.93 3.09 3.85
CA TYR A 269 1.08 4.46 3.37
C TYR A 269 0.18 4.71 2.17
N ASP A 270 -0.58 5.79 2.24
CA ASP A 270 -1.34 6.35 1.11
C ASP A 270 -0.53 7.50 0.48
N PRO A 271 -0.12 7.38 -0.80
CA PRO A 271 0.66 8.41 -1.48
C PRO A 271 -0.14 9.66 -1.88
N GLU A 272 -1.47 9.57 -2.01
CA GLU A 272 -2.32 10.71 -2.39
C GLU A 272 -2.47 11.67 -1.21
N THR A 273 -2.82 11.14 -0.02
CA THR A 273 -2.95 11.94 1.20
C THR A 273 -1.64 12.16 1.96
N ARG A 274 -0.59 11.39 1.63
CA ARG A 274 0.69 11.31 2.35
C ARG A 274 0.54 10.91 3.83
N THR A 275 -0.42 10.04 4.12
CA THR A 275 -0.74 9.58 5.48
C THR A 275 -0.48 8.09 5.68
N TRP A 276 -0.50 7.66 6.94
CA TRP A 276 -0.21 6.30 7.38
C TRP A 276 -1.39 5.75 8.17
N PHE A 277 -1.72 4.48 7.95
CA PHE A 277 -2.79 3.76 8.63
C PHE A 277 -2.27 2.43 9.16
N SER A 278 -2.57 2.07 10.41
CA SER A 278 -2.32 0.71 10.91
C SER A 278 -3.24 -0.29 10.21
N THR A 279 -2.71 -1.47 9.89
CA THR A 279 -3.50 -2.60 9.36
C THR A 279 -3.37 -3.81 10.29
N GLY A 280 -3.85 -4.99 9.88
CA GLY A 280 -3.65 -6.24 10.62
C GLY A 280 -2.17 -6.50 10.91
N SER A 281 -1.89 -7.30 11.94
CA SER A 281 -0.53 -7.66 12.35
C SER A 281 -0.20 -9.12 12.05
N LEU A 282 1.08 -9.39 11.81
CA LEU A 282 1.65 -10.73 11.73
C LEU A 282 1.42 -11.52 13.04
N ALA A 283 1.33 -12.84 12.95
CA ALA A 283 1.24 -13.72 14.12
C ALA A 283 2.55 -13.72 14.93
N THR A 284 3.71 -13.62 14.26
CA THR A 284 5.03 -13.52 14.90
C THR A 284 5.76 -12.28 14.41
N GLY A 285 6.21 -11.43 15.33
CA GLY A 285 7.00 -10.25 15.00
C GLY A 285 8.37 -10.62 14.45
N ARG A 286 8.80 -9.95 13.37
CA ARG A 286 9.97 -10.34 12.57
C ARG A 286 10.64 -9.16 11.89
N TYR A 287 11.95 -9.26 11.69
CA TYR A 287 12.80 -8.34 10.92
C TYR A 287 13.73 -9.15 10.01
N ARG A 288 14.32 -8.54 8.98
CA ARG A 288 15.15 -9.26 7.98
C ARG A 288 14.42 -10.41 7.28
N HIS A 289 13.09 -10.31 7.20
CA HIS A 289 12.23 -11.15 6.37
C HIS A 289 12.15 -10.58 4.95
N THR A 290 11.60 -11.33 4.02
CA THR A 290 11.24 -10.83 2.69
C THR A 290 9.72 -10.72 2.56
N ALA A 291 9.27 -9.82 1.67
CA ALA A 291 7.87 -9.65 1.31
C ALA A 291 7.72 -9.61 -0.22
N THR A 292 6.94 -10.53 -0.78
CA THR A 292 6.76 -10.68 -2.23
C THR A 292 5.30 -10.44 -2.60
N LEU A 293 5.03 -9.47 -3.48
CA LEU A 293 3.72 -9.30 -4.09
C LEU A 293 3.43 -10.50 -5.02
N LEU A 294 2.33 -11.20 -4.77
CA LEU A 294 1.90 -12.35 -5.56
C LEU A 294 1.03 -11.89 -6.76
N PRO A 295 0.88 -12.72 -7.82
CA PRO A 295 0.00 -12.43 -8.95
C PRO A 295 -1.47 -12.22 -8.59
N SER A 296 -1.89 -12.69 -7.40
CA SER A 296 -3.23 -12.47 -6.82
C SER A 296 -3.40 -11.10 -6.14
N GLY A 297 -2.36 -10.25 -6.11
CA GLY A 297 -2.35 -8.98 -5.38
C GLY A 297 -2.05 -9.10 -3.88
N LYS A 298 -2.05 -10.33 -3.32
CA LYS A 298 -1.68 -10.60 -1.92
C LYS A 298 -0.17 -10.51 -1.70
N VAL A 299 0.27 -10.27 -0.46
CA VAL A 299 1.70 -10.16 -0.13
C VAL A 299 2.14 -11.35 0.74
N LEU A 300 3.06 -12.15 0.23
CA LEU A 300 3.69 -13.25 0.96
C LEU A 300 4.87 -12.72 1.78
N VAL A 301 4.83 -12.88 3.09
CA VAL A 301 5.94 -12.60 4.01
C VAL A 301 6.58 -13.91 4.49
N THR A 302 7.91 -14.03 4.37
CA THR A 302 8.64 -15.29 4.66
C THR A 302 9.85 -15.08 5.55
N GLY A 303 10.04 -16.00 6.50
CA GLY A 303 11.23 -16.08 7.35
C GLY A 303 11.51 -14.82 8.16
N GLY A 304 12.79 -14.44 8.24
CA GLY A 304 13.29 -13.36 9.09
C GLY A 304 13.58 -13.81 10.52
N THR A 305 14.06 -12.88 11.34
CA THR A 305 14.47 -13.11 12.73
C THR A 305 13.44 -12.54 13.70
N ASN A 306 13.19 -13.27 14.79
CA ASN A 306 12.52 -12.79 15.99
C ASN A 306 13.53 -12.81 17.16
N LEU A 307 13.56 -11.76 17.99
CA LEU A 307 14.58 -11.63 19.04
C LEU A 307 14.50 -12.73 20.13
N SER A 308 13.32 -13.28 20.43
CA SER A 308 13.15 -14.34 21.43
C SER A 308 13.17 -15.75 20.82
N SER A 309 12.68 -15.91 19.58
CA SER A 309 12.57 -17.22 18.91
C SER A 309 13.55 -17.46 17.76
N GLY A 310 14.48 -16.53 17.50
CA GLY A 310 15.54 -16.64 16.48
C GLY A 310 15.04 -16.53 15.04
N SER A 311 15.80 -17.04 14.07
CA SER A 311 15.34 -17.16 12.68
C SER A 311 14.08 -18.02 12.59
N LEU A 312 13.21 -17.69 11.64
CA LEU A 312 11.88 -18.27 11.48
C LEU A 312 11.81 -19.08 10.17
N ALA A 313 11.11 -20.21 10.22
CA ALA A 313 10.68 -20.96 9.02
C ALA A 313 9.23 -20.62 8.60
N THR A 314 8.53 -19.78 9.37
CA THR A 314 7.10 -19.50 9.13
C THR A 314 6.88 -18.45 8.05
N ALA A 315 5.83 -18.65 7.26
CA ALA A 315 5.36 -17.69 6.26
C ALA A 315 3.88 -17.33 6.49
N GLU A 316 3.54 -16.09 6.13
CA GLU A 316 2.23 -15.49 6.32
C GLU A 316 1.84 -14.71 5.06
N VAL A 317 0.56 -14.72 4.69
CA VAL A 317 0.03 -14.00 3.53
C VAL A 317 -0.88 -12.87 4.01
N TYR A 318 -0.59 -11.65 3.57
CA TYR A 318 -1.44 -10.47 3.76
C TYR A 318 -2.43 -10.32 2.61
N ASP A 319 -3.68 -10.10 2.96
CA ASP A 319 -4.74 -9.72 2.05
C ASP A 319 -4.96 -8.19 2.12
N PRO A 320 -4.63 -7.43 1.05
CA PRO A 320 -4.79 -5.97 1.04
C PRO A 320 -6.24 -5.51 0.94
N GLU A 321 -7.19 -6.35 0.53
CA GLU A 321 -8.61 -5.96 0.42
C GLU A 321 -9.27 -5.93 1.80
N THR A 322 -8.93 -6.89 2.65
CA THR A 322 -9.48 -7.03 4.02
C THR A 322 -8.56 -6.47 5.10
N GLY A 323 -7.27 -6.27 4.82
CA GLY A 323 -6.26 -5.89 5.80
C GLY A 323 -5.86 -7.02 6.77
N THR A 324 -6.17 -8.28 6.44
CA THR A 324 -5.96 -9.43 7.33
C THR A 324 -4.76 -10.30 6.93
N TRP A 325 -4.17 -10.98 7.92
CA TRP A 325 -3.09 -11.95 7.72
C TRP A 325 -3.59 -13.39 7.88
N SER A 326 -3.06 -14.31 7.08
CA SER A 326 -3.29 -15.76 7.23
C SER A 326 -1.98 -16.54 7.10
N SER A 327 -1.70 -17.45 8.02
CA SER A 327 -0.56 -18.37 7.93
C SER A 327 -0.65 -19.27 6.69
N THR A 328 0.49 -19.60 6.10
CA THR A 328 0.60 -20.57 5.00
C THR A 328 1.62 -21.68 5.36
N GLY A 329 2.01 -22.52 4.41
CA GLY A 329 3.06 -23.52 4.61
C GLY A 329 4.36 -22.88 5.13
N SER A 330 5.15 -23.65 5.88
CA SER A 330 6.46 -23.22 6.39
C SER A 330 7.60 -23.77 5.53
N LEU A 331 8.71 -23.05 5.50
CA LEU A 331 9.96 -23.45 4.89
C LEU A 331 10.56 -24.67 5.63
N ALA A 332 11.43 -25.42 4.97
CA ALA A 332 12.11 -26.57 5.58
C ALA A 332 13.17 -26.13 6.61
N ASP A 333 13.94 -25.10 6.28
CA ASP A 333 14.93 -24.47 7.16
C ASP A 333 14.42 -23.13 7.73
N ASP A 334 14.89 -22.71 8.90
CA ASP A 334 14.70 -21.34 9.39
C ASP A 334 15.67 -20.36 8.71
N ARG A 335 15.16 -19.27 8.13
CA ARG A 335 15.93 -18.43 7.18
C ARG A 335 15.68 -16.95 7.47
N SER A 336 16.73 -16.13 7.46
CA SER A 336 16.67 -14.67 7.61
C SER A 336 17.75 -14.02 6.74
N GLU A 337 17.57 -12.78 6.29
CA GLU A 337 18.46 -12.14 5.30
C GLU A 337 18.57 -12.90 3.96
N HIS A 338 17.65 -13.84 3.72
CA HIS A 338 17.47 -14.54 2.46
C HIS A 338 16.87 -13.62 1.39
N THR A 339 16.99 -14.04 0.13
CA THR A 339 16.33 -13.38 -1.00
C THR A 339 15.01 -14.06 -1.34
N ALA A 340 14.07 -13.31 -1.95
CA ALA A 340 12.84 -13.86 -2.48
C ALA A 340 12.51 -13.26 -3.85
N THR A 341 12.34 -14.10 -4.86
CA THR A 341 12.10 -13.70 -6.25
C THR A 341 10.82 -14.33 -6.77
N LEU A 342 9.87 -13.49 -7.22
CA LEU A 342 8.69 -13.96 -7.95
C LEU A 342 9.14 -14.45 -9.33
N LEU A 343 8.89 -15.73 -9.62
CA LEU A 343 9.23 -16.35 -10.89
C LEU A 343 8.15 -16.07 -11.96
N PRO A 344 8.48 -16.15 -13.27
CA PRO A 344 7.51 -15.98 -14.36
C PRO A 344 6.36 -17.00 -14.38
N SER A 345 6.43 -18.05 -13.56
CA SER A 345 5.40 -19.06 -13.29
C SER A 345 4.39 -18.65 -12.21
N GLY A 346 4.62 -17.55 -11.49
CA GLY A 346 3.83 -17.11 -10.34
C GLY A 346 4.30 -17.68 -8.99
N LYS A 347 5.19 -18.68 -9.00
CA LYS A 347 5.82 -19.22 -7.78
C LYS A 347 6.91 -18.29 -7.23
N VAL A 348 7.26 -18.41 -5.95
CA VAL A 348 8.30 -17.58 -5.32
C VAL A 348 9.51 -18.44 -4.96
N LEU A 349 10.67 -18.15 -5.53
CA LEU A 349 11.95 -18.72 -5.12
C LEU A 349 12.46 -17.99 -3.88
N VAL A 350 12.73 -18.71 -2.80
CA VAL A 350 13.45 -18.23 -1.61
C VAL A 350 14.83 -18.88 -1.58
N ALA A 351 15.88 -18.06 -1.51
CA ALA A 351 17.26 -18.50 -1.66
C ALA A 351 18.18 -17.89 -0.58
N GLY A 352 19.02 -18.74 0.02
CA GLY A 352 20.14 -18.31 0.87
C GLY A 352 19.73 -17.87 2.26
N GLY A 353 20.48 -16.95 2.88
CA GLY A 353 20.15 -16.43 4.21
C GLY A 353 20.86 -17.16 5.35
N ASP A 354 20.69 -16.63 6.57
CA ASP A 354 21.21 -17.22 7.81
C ASP A 354 20.11 -17.96 8.60
N SER A 355 20.40 -19.22 8.95
CA SER A 355 19.70 -19.97 10.01
C SER A 355 20.31 -19.69 11.38
N ARG A 356 19.69 -20.19 12.45
CA ARG A 356 20.26 -20.12 13.81
C ARG A 356 21.59 -20.86 13.99
N ARG A 357 22.06 -21.65 13.02
CA ARG A 357 23.22 -22.55 13.16
C ARG A 357 24.32 -22.33 12.13
N TYR A 358 23.98 -21.85 10.93
CA TYR A 358 24.89 -21.63 9.81
C TYR A 358 24.22 -20.83 8.68
N ALA A 359 25.04 -20.22 7.82
CA ALA A 359 24.60 -19.69 6.53
C ALA A 359 24.08 -20.82 5.64
N LEU A 360 22.99 -20.57 4.91
CA LEU A 360 22.31 -21.56 4.08
C LEU A 360 22.72 -21.40 2.61
N SER A 361 23.13 -22.50 1.97
CA SER A 361 23.23 -22.60 0.49
C SER A 361 22.03 -23.35 -0.13
N THR A 362 20.95 -23.55 0.63
CA THR A 362 19.70 -24.16 0.13
C THR A 362 18.79 -23.12 -0.52
N ALA A 363 17.88 -23.57 -1.37
CA ALA A 363 16.75 -22.79 -1.84
C ALA A 363 15.45 -23.61 -1.93
N GLU A 364 14.33 -22.92 -1.76
CA GLU A 364 12.99 -23.50 -1.77
C GLU A 364 12.05 -22.66 -2.64
N VAL A 365 11.11 -23.30 -3.32
CA VAL A 365 10.07 -22.63 -4.12
C VAL A 365 8.72 -22.79 -3.44
N TYR A 366 8.06 -21.67 -3.18
CA TYR A 366 6.68 -21.59 -2.71
C TYR A 366 5.69 -21.55 -3.87
N ASP A 367 4.68 -22.40 -3.79
CA ASP A 367 3.52 -22.39 -4.67
C ASP A 367 2.35 -21.65 -4.01
N PRO A 368 1.91 -20.49 -4.55
CA PRO A 368 0.82 -19.71 -3.96
C PRO A 368 -0.58 -20.30 -4.21
N GLU A 369 -0.75 -21.25 -5.15
CA GLU A 369 -2.05 -21.88 -5.40
C GLU A 369 -2.35 -22.97 -4.35
N THR A 370 -1.33 -23.69 -3.89
CA THR A 370 -1.43 -24.77 -2.90
C THR A 370 -0.98 -24.38 -1.50
N GLY A 371 -0.19 -23.31 -1.36
CA GLY A 371 0.45 -22.92 -0.10
C GLY A 371 1.62 -23.81 0.31
N THR A 372 2.20 -24.59 -0.61
CA THR A 372 3.24 -25.60 -0.32
C THR A 372 4.63 -25.17 -0.76
N TRP A 373 5.65 -25.64 -0.05
CA TRP A 373 7.07 -25.44 -0.37
C TRP A 373 7.68 -26.67 -1.05
N SER A 374 8.74 -26.48 -1.83
CA SER A 374 9.50 -27.55 -2.48
C SER A 374 10.98 -27.17 -2.59
N SER A 375 11.89 -28.03 -2.14
CA SER A 375 13.33 -27.77 -2.23
C SER A 375 13.81 -27.80 -3.68
N THR A 376 14.79 -26.94 -3.99
CA THR A 376 15.45 -26.85 -5.30
C THR A 376 16.89 -27.37 -5.28
N GLY A 377 17.31 -27.99 -4.17
CA GLY A 377 18.70 -28.41 -3.93
C GLY A 377 19.55 -27.31 -3.26
N SER A 378 20.86 -27.53 -3.28
CA SER A 378 21.87 -26.62 -2.73
C SER A 378 22.85 -26.16 -3.81
N TRP A 379 23.37 -24.95 -3.66
CA TRP A 379 24.44 -24.41 -4.51
C TRP A 379 25.83 -24.56 -3.87
N VAL A 380 26.88 -24.19 -4.61
CA VAL A 380 28.25 -24.71 -4.38
C VAL A 380 28.96 -24.01 -3.22
N ASP A 381 28.68 -22.73 -2.97
CA ASP A 381 29.32 -21.96 -1.90
C ASP A 381 28.34 -21.35 -0.88
N ALA A 382 28.52 -21.73 0.39
CA ALA A 382 27.73 -21.28 1.54
C ALA A 382 28.43 -20.20 2.39
N SER A 383 29.50 -19.57 1.89
CA SER A 383 30.34 -18.65 2.67
C SER A 383 29.71 -17.25 2.93
N GLY A 384 28.60 -17.24 3.66
CA GLY A 384 27.95 -16.05 4.21
C GLY A 384 26.48 -15.93 3.78
N GLY A 385 25.54 -15.90 4.73
CA GLY A 385 24.10 -15.93 4.45
C GLY A 385 23.51 -14.59 4.00
N ARG A 386 24.26 -13.79 3.23
CA ARG A 386 23.87 -12.44 2.79
C ARG A 386 23.95 -12.36 1.28
N HIS A 387 22.79 -12.35 0.62
CA HIS A 387 22.73 -12.29 -0.83
C HIS A 387 21.72 -11.24 -1.31
N ASP A 388 21.88 -10.80 -2.54
CA ASP A 388 20.86 -10.08 -3.31
C ASP A 388 20.57 -10.85 -4.60
N ALA A 389 19.30 -10.86 -5.05
CA ALA A 389 18.83 -11.68 -6.15
C ALA A 389 18.02 -10.87 -7.17
N THR A 390 18.30 -11.08 -8.45
CA THR A 390 17.66 -10.37 -9.56
C THR A 390 17.10 -11.37 -10.58
N LEU A 391 15.80 -11.28 -10.87
CA LEU A 391 15.19 -11.99 -12.00
C LEU A 391 15.72 -11.40 -13.31
N LEU A 392 16.27 -12.26 -14.16
CA LEU A 392 16.74 -11.91 -15.50
C LEU A 392 15.59 -12.02 -16.52
N PRO A 393 15.66 -11.31 -17.67
CA PRO A 393 14.67 -11.45 -18.74
C PRO A 393 14.50 -12.88 -19.28
N SER A 394 15.50 -13.74 -19.11
CA SER A 394 15.44 -15.19 -19.43
C SER A 394 14.56 -16.01 -18.48
N GLY A 395 14.06 -15.41 -17.39
CA GLY A 395 13.34 -16.12 -16.32
C GLY A 395 14.25 -16.81 -15.30
N GLN A 396 15.57 -16.78 -15.51
CA GLN A 396 16.58 -17.23 -14.54
C GLN A 396 16.77 -16.19 -13.42
N VAL A 397 17.29 -16.60 -12.27
CA VAL A 397 17.55 -15.71 -11.13
C VAL A 397 19.05 -15.66 -10.86
N LEU A 398 19.66 -14.49 -11.02
CA LEU A 398 21.04 -14.22 -10.61
C LEU A 398 21.08 -13.93 -9.11
N VAL A 399 21.95 -14.61 -8.36
CA VAL A 399 22.19 -14.42 -6.92
C VAL A 399 23.63 -13.97 -6.71
N THR A 400 23.80 -12.92 -5.90
CA THR A 400 25.07 -12.20 -5.69
C THR A 400 25.31 -11.92 -4.19
N GLY A 401 26.56 -11.70 -3.76
CA GLY A 401 26.84 -10.95 -2.52
C GLY A 401 27.39 -11.70 -1.30
N SER A 402 27.62 -13.02 -1.39
CA SER A 402 28.23 -13.83 -0.32
C SER A 402 29.69 -14.21 -0.57
N SER A 403 29.98 -14.67 -1.79
CA SER A 403 31.28 -15.22 -2.20
C SER A 403 31.73 -14.67 -3.55
N ASP A 404 32.95 -15.03 -3.96
CA ASP A 404 33.62 -14.53 -5.17
C ASP A 404 32.96 -14.96 -6.50
N GLU A 405 32.01 -15.90 -6.49
CA GLU A 405 31.35 -16.42 -7.69
C GLU A 405 29.81 -16.29 -7.58
N PRO A 406 29.19 -15.30 -8.24
CA PRO A 406 27.74 -15.20 -8.31
C PRO A 406 27.15 -16.37 -9.09
N GLU A 407 26.01 -16.90 -8.64
CA GLU A 407 25.35 -18.05 -9.25
C GLU A 407 24.03 -17.67 -9.92
N VAL A 408 23.68 -18.37 -11.00
CA VAL A 408 22.39 -18.27 -11.68
C VAL A 408 21.59 -19.54 -11.44
N TYR A 409 20.45 -19.39 -10.78
CA TYR A 409 19.40 -20.39 -10.73
C TYR A 409 18.62 -20.37 -12.04
N THR A 410 18.59 -21.52 -12.70
CA THR A 410 17.65 -21.82 -13.77
C THR A 410 16.49 -22.59 -13.15
N PRO A 411 15.28 -22.01 -13.06
CA PRO A 411 14.10 -22.75 -12.66
C PRO A 411 13.99 -24.03 -13.49
N ALA A 412 13.56 -25.12 -12.86
CA ALA A 412 13.11 -26.27 -13.63
C ALA A 412 11.99 -25.78 -14.56
N ASP A 413 12.28 -25.77 -15.86
CA ASP A 413 11.27 -25.66 -16.91
C ASP A 413 10.22 -26.74 -16.62
N PRO A 414 8.90 -26.49 -16.75
CA PRO A 414 7.86 -27.36 -16.22
C PRO A 414 7.83 -28.69 -16.99
N SER A 415 8.68 -29.59 -16.52
CA SER A 415 8.91 -30.95 -16.97
C SER A 415 8.40 -31.87 -15.86
N PRO A 416 7.12 -32.27 -15.87
CA PRO A 416 6.69 -33.44 -15.13
C PRO A 416 7.48 -34.66 -15.62
N PRO A 417 7.54 -35.75 -14.83
CA PRO A 417 8.40 -36.90 -15.11
C PRO A 417 8.15 -37.50 -16.50
N ASP A 418 9.24 -38.00 -17.10
CA ASP A 418 9.25 -38.58 -18.43
C ASP A 418 8.24 -39.75 -18.52
N THR A 419 7.18 -39.53 -19.29
CA THR A 419 6.02 -40.41 -19.39
C THR A 419 5.68 -40.73 -20.85
N GLY A 420 6.66 -40.63 -21.77
CA GLY A 420 6.54 -41.07 -23.16
C GLY A 420 5.36 -40.48 -23.94
N GLY A 421 4.82 -39.37 -23.44
CA GLY A 421 3.53 -38.82 -23.82
C GLY A 421 3.65 -37.53 -24.64
N LEU A 422 2.55 -37.17 -25.30
CA LEU A 422 2.45 -35.91 -26.04
C LEU A 422 2.63 -34.74 -25.05
N GLN A 423 3.62 -33.87 -25.27
CA GLN A 423 3.88 -32.67 -24.47
C GLN A 423 3.41 -31.38 -25.19
N PRO A 424 3.01 -30.32 -24.45
CA PRO A 424 2.76 -28.98 -25.01
C PRO A 424 4.06 -28.23 -25.34
N PRO A 425 4.01 -27.18 -26.18
CA PRO A 425 5.14 -26.29 -26.43
C PRO A 425 5.37 -25.31 -25.25
N TYR A 426 6.57 -24.74 -25.11
CA TYR A 426 6.90 -23.74 -24.09
C TYR A 426 7.33 -22.40 -24.70
N PHE A 427 7.24 -21.32 -23.92
CA PHE A 427 7.66 -19.98 -24.34
C PHE A 427 9.15 -19.75 -24.06
N ILE A 428 9.87 -19.17 -25.03
CA ILE A 428 11.22 -18.65 -24.86
C ILE A 428 11.16 -17.15 -24.50
N GLU A 429 10.28 -16.42 -25.17
CA GLU A 429 10.04 -14.99 -24.94
C GLU A 429 8.53 -14.76 -24.89
N LYS A 430 8.06 -14.00 -23.90
CA LYS A 430 6.65 -13.61 -23.74
C LYS A 430 6.54 -12.11 -23.46
N PRO A 431 5.42 -11.46 -23.84
CA PRO A 431 5.20 -10.06 -23.53
C PRO A 431 5.21 -9.77 -22.02
N GLU A 432 5.67 -8.57 -21.66
CA GLU A 432 5.71 -8.09 -20.28
C GLU A 432 4.33 -8.14 -19.60
N PRO A 433 4.23 -8.49 -18.30
CA PRO A 433 2.95 -8.65 -17.61
C PRO A 433 2.06 -7.41 -17.65
N SER A 434 2.67 -6.21 -17.60
CA SER A 434 1.99 -4.93 -17.65
C SER A 434 2.69 -3.99 -18.64
N SER A 435 1.94 -3.50 -19.63
CA SER A 435 2.44 -2.50 -20.60
C SER A 435 1.59 -1.23 -20.52
N ARG A 436 2.23 -0.06 -20.29
CA ARG A 436 1.51 1.22 -20.19
C ARG A 436 1.28 1.83 -21.57
N VAL A 437 0.03 2.17 -21.88
CA VAL A 437 -0.36 2.88 -23.11
C VAL A 437 -1.56 3.78 -22.85
N GLY A 438 -1.57 4.97 -23.47
CA GLY A 438 -2.72 5.88 -23.42
C GLY A 438 -3.87 5.43 -24.34
N GLY A 439 -5.05 6.03 -24.15
CA GLY A 439 -6.20 5.77 -25.01
C GLY A 439 -5.89 6.04 -26.50
N GLY A 440 -6.17 5.06 -27.37
CA GLY A 440 -5.84 5.12 -28.80
C GLY A 440 -4.37 4.87 -29.16
N GLY A 441 -3.49 4.63 -28.19
CA GLY A 441 -2.08 4.31 -28.43
C GLY A 441 -1.85 2.87 -28.92
N GLU A 442 -0.60 2.57 -29.29
CA GLU A 442 -0.20 1.23 -29.78
C GLU A 442 0.79 0.55 -28.84
N LEU A 443 0.68 -0.78 -28.74
CA LEU A 443 1.68 -1.66 -28.15
C LEU A 443 2.14 -2.67 -29.19
N THR A 444 3.45 -2.94 -29.26
CA THR A 444 3.99 -4.04 -30.05
C THR A 444 4.45 -5.14 -29.10
N PHE A 445 3.88 -6.33 -29.28
CA PHE A 445 4.21 -7.53 -28.55
C PHE A 445 5.02 -8.47 -29.43
N HIS A 446 6.09 -9.04 -28.86
CA HIS A 446 6.89 -10.10 -29.45
C HIS A 446 6.76 -11.34 -28.57
N ALA A 447 6.75 -12.52 -29.20
CA ALA A 447 6.80 -13.79 -28.50
C ALA A 447 7.50 -14.85 -29.35
N SER A 448 8.29 -15.69 -28.69
CA SER A 448 8.93 -16.85 -29.30
C SER A 448 8.71 -18.09 -28.43
N ALA A 449 8.64 -19.25 -29.07
CA ALA A 449 8.28 -20.50 -28.40
C ALA A 449 8.92 -21.71 -29.08
N ARG A 450 8.97 -22.84 -28.38
CA ARG A 450 9.56 -24.10 -28.87
C ARG A 450 8.68 -25.29 -28.52
N ASP A 451 8.55 -26.22 -29.46
CA ASP A 451 8.04 -27.56 -29.17
C ASP A 451 9.21 -28.46 -28.72
N PRO A 452 9.10 -29.25 -27.64
CA PRO A 452 10.17 -30.17 -27.22
C PRO A 452 10.60 -31.16 -28.30
N ARG A 453 9.69 -31.56 -29.19
CA ARG A 453 9.97 -32.46 -30.33
C ARG A 453 10.31 -31.73 -31.63
N GLY A 454 10.47 -30.41 -31.59
CA GLY A 454 10.78 -29.57 -32.75
C GLY A 454 9.66 -29.48 -33.80
N SER A 455 8.41 -29.82 -33.46
CA SER A 455 7.30 -29.74 -34.41
C SER A 455 6.83 -28.28 -34.64
N PRO A 456 6.26 -27.96 -35.83
CA PRO A 456 5.78 -26.62 -36.13
C PRO A 456 4.74 -26.09 -35.12
N LEU A 457 4.87 -24.80 -34.81
CA LEU A 457 4.01 -24.11 -33.84
C LEU A 457 2.94 -23.26 -34.52
N ARG A 458 1.84 -23.04 -33.79
CA ARG A 458 0.78 -22.10 -34.14
C ARG A 458 0.51 -21.16 -32.98
N PHE A 459 0.78 -19.88 -33.19
CA PHE A 459 0.49 -18.80 -32.23
C PHE A 459 -0.93 -18.29 -32.45
N LEU A 460 -1.69 -18.14 -31.37
CA LEU A 460 -3.05 -17.61 -31.35
C LEU A 460 -3.11 -16.47 -30.32
N TRP A 461 -3.33 -15.25 -30.79
CA TRP A 461 -3.48 -14.08 -29.91
C TRP A 461 -4.96 -13.71 -29.80
N SER A 462 -5.40 -13.33 -28.61
CA SER A 462 -6.66 -12.64 -28.39
C SER A 462 -6.48 -11.50 -27.39
N ALA A 463 -7.33 -10.49 -27.51
CA ALA A 463 -7.50 -9.40 -26.55
C ALA A 463 -9.00 -9.31 -26.23
N ASN A 464 -9.36 -8.96 -25.00
CA ASN A 464 -10.77 -8.73 -24.65
C ASN A 464 -11.31 -7.37 -25.18
N VAL A 465 -10.41 -6.43 -25.48
CA VAL A 465 -10.71 -5.07 -25.97
C VAL A 465 -9.63 -4.58 -26.94
N GLY A 466 -9.91 -3.50 -27.68
CA GLY A 466 -9.02 -2.96 -28.71
C GLY A 466 -8.95 -3.85 -29.97
N THR A 467 -7.94 -3.63 -30.82
CA THR A 467 -7.75 -4.40 -32.06
C THR A 467 -6.33 -4.93 -32.19
N LEU A 468 -6.20 -6.20 -32.60
CA LEU A 468 -4.92 -6.86 -32.87
C LEU A 468 -4.66 -6.97 -34.38
N ASP A 469 -3.45 -6.64 -34.79
CA ASP A 469 -2.85 -6.99 -36.08
C ASP A 469 -1.68 -7.95 -35.83
N ILE A 470 -1.58 -9.06 -36.57
CA ILE A 470 -0.75 -10.20 -36.18
C ILE A 470 0.10 -10.69 -37.36
N ALA A 471 1.41 -10.77 -37.14
CA ALA A 471 2.37 -11.44 -38.01
C ALA A 471 2.82 -12.79 -37.40
N HIS A 472 2.91 -13.81 -38.27
CA HIS A 472 3.24 -15.18 -37.88
C HIS A 472 4.54 -15.64 -38.54
N GLY A 473 5.46 -16.21 -37.74
CA GLY A 473 6.61 -16.99 -38.18
C GLY A 473 6.52 -18.44 -37.71
N ALA A 474 7.58 -19.24 -37.95
CA ALA A 474 7.59 -20.67 -37.63
C ALA A 474 7.85 -20.99 -36.14
N SER A 475 8.59 -20.12 -35.45
CA SER A 475 8.96 -20.22 -34.02
C SER A 475 8.76 -18.92 -33.25
N GLU A 476 8.23 -17.89 -33.92
CA GLU A 476 8.06 -16.52 -33.42
C GLU A 476 6.75 -15.93 -33.95
N SER A 477 6.18 -14.98 -33.21
CA SER A 477 5.02 -14.20 -33.65
C SER A 477 5.06 -12.81 -33.04
N ARG A 478 4.64 -11.82 -33.84
CA ARG A 478 4.55 -10.43 -33.44
C ARG A 478 3.10 -9.97 -33.55
N ALA A 479 2.59 -9.31 -32.51
CA ALA A 479 1.26 -8.73 -32.50
C ALA A 479 1.35 -7.24 -32.22
N ILE A 480 0.73 -6.41 -33.05
CA ILE A 480 0.54 -4.98 -32.80
C ILE A 480 -0.88 -4.82 -32.28
N TRP A 481 -1.03 -4.25 -31.09
CA TRP A 481 -2.31 -3.93 -30.50
C TRP A 481 -2.56 -2.43 -30.49
N ARG A 482 -3.75 -2.02 -30.94
CA ARG A 482 -4.26 -0.65 -30.81
C ARG A 482 -5.24 -0.59 -29.66
N ALA A 483 -4.93 0.22 -28.66
CA ALA A 483 -5.80 0.46 -27.52
C ALA A 483 -7.10 1.16 -27.95
N PRO A 484 -8.25 0.88 -27.31
CA PRO A 484 -9.42 1.73 -27.45
C PRO A 484 -9.15 3.13 -26.88
N ALA A 485 -9.96 4.12 -27.26
CA ALA A 485 -9.82 5.49 -26.76
C ALA A 485 -10.07 5.61 -25.23
N CYS A 486 -10.87 4.70 -24.68
CA CYS A 486 -11.14 4.55 -23.25
C CYS A 486 -11.58 3.10 -22.94
N LEU A 487 -11.57 2.72 -21.66
CA LEU A 487 -12.12 1.44 -21.16
C LEU A 487 -13.41 1.67 -20.38
N VAL A 488 -14.36 0.73 -20.43
CA VAL A 488 -15.53 0.79 -19.52
C VAL A 488 -15.03 0.48 -18.11
N ALA A 489 -15.50 1.22 -17.11
CA ALA A 489 -15.10 1.04 -15.72
C ALA A 489 -15.21 -0.44 -15.28
N GLY A 490 -14.16 -0.97 -14.64
CA GLY A 490 -14.04 -2.39 -14.27
C GLY A 490 -13.57 -3.34 -15.38
N VAL A 491 -13.35 -2.86 -16.61
CA VAL A 491 -12.80 -3.68 -17.72
C VAL A 491 -11.31 -3.45 -17.88
N THR A 492 -10.49 -4.36 -17.36
CA THR A 492 -9.04 -4.36 -17.61
C THR A 492 -8.75 -4.84 -19.04
N ALA A 493 -7.94 -4.11 -19.79
CA ALA A 493 -7.43 -4.57 -21.09
C ALA A 493 -6.49 -5.76 -20.88
N SER A 494 -6.93 -6.95 -21.31
CA SER A 494 -6.24 -8.22 -21.08
C SER A 494 -6.05 -9.00 -22.37
N PHE A 495 -4.94 -9.74 -22.40
CA PHE A 495 -4.48 -10.47 -23.56
C PHE A 495 -4.30 -11.94 -23.20
N THR A 496 -4.53 -12.81 -24.18
CA THR A 496 -4.22 -14.23 -24.09
C THR A 496 -3.42 -14.62 -25.33
N LEU A 497 -2.22 -15.16 -25.11
CA LEU A 497 -1.40 -15.76 -26.15
C LEU A 497 -1.37 -17.27 -25.92
N THR A 498 -1.95 -18.04 -26.83
CA THR A 498 -1.92 -19.50 -26.81
C THR A 498 -1.02 -20.01 -27.94
N VAL A 499 -0.04 -20.84 -27.62
CA VAL A 499 0.84 -21.51 -28.60
C VAL A 499 0.48 -22.99 -28.61
N MET A 500 0.19 -23.52 -29.80
CA MET A 500 -0.15 -24.93 -30.04
C MET A 500 0.93 -25.63 -30.86
N ASN A 501 1.17 -26.91 -30.59
CA ASN A 501 1.95 -27.78 -31.47
C ASN A 501 1.05 -28.62 -32.41
N THR A 502 1.69 -29.40 -33.28
CA THR A 502 1.02 -30.31 -34.23
C THR A 502 0.11 -31.36 -33.58
N SER A 503 0.30 -31.67 -32.30
CA SER A 503 -0.54 -32.60 -31.52
C SER A 503 -1.72 -31.92 -30.82
N ARG A 504 -1.97 -30.63 -31.12
CA ARG A 504 -2.99 -29.76 -30.49
C ARG A 504 -2.82 -29.51 -28.99
N LEU A 505 -1.65 -29.81 -28.43
CA LEU A 505 -1.32 -29.42 -27.06
C LEU A 505 -0.85 -27.98 -27.03
N SER A 506 -1.20 -27.27 -25.95
CA SER A 506 -1.09 -25.82 -25.91
C SER A 506 -0.56 -25.28 -24.59
N SER A 507 0.30 -24.26 -24.67
CA SER A 507 0.65 -23.40 -23.53
C SER A 507 0.06 -22.00 -23.73
N THR A 508 -0.31 -21.35 -22.63
CA THR A 508 -1.01 -20.06 -22.67
C THR A 508 -0.40 -19.07 -21.70
N ALA A 509 -0.10 -17.86 -22.19
CA ALA A 509 0.31 -16.71 -21.38
C ALA A 509 -0.83 -15.67 -21.33
N ARG A 510 -0.95 -14.99 -20.18
CA ARG A 510 -1.87 -13.85 -19.99
C ARG A 510 -1.09 -12.65 -19.46
N PHE A 511 -1.44 -11.47 -19.95
CA PHE A 511 -0.84 -10.18 -19.60
C PHE A 511 -1.88 -9.06 -19.81
N TYR A 512 -1.58 -7.83 -19.38
CA TYR A 512 -2.54 -6.73 -19.36
C TYR A 512 -1.90 -5.38 -19.76
N ALA A 513 -2.75 -4.44 -20.18
CA ALA A 513 -2.36 -3.06 -20.49
C ALA A 513 -3.00 -2.08 -19.51
N VAL A 514 -2.24 -1.05 -19.13
CA VAL A 514 -2.64 -0.04 -18.13
C VAL A 514 -2.46 1.39 -18.66
N GLY A 515 -3.15 2.36 -18.06
CA GLY A 515 -3.02 3.78 -18.43
C GLY A 515 -3.98 4.27 -19.53
N ILE A 516 -4.91 3.41 -19.97
CA ILE A 516 -6.04 3.81 -20.80
C ILE A 516 -7.09 4.43 -19.87
N PRO A 517 -7.63 5.63 -20.17
CA PRO A 517 -8.59 6.29 -19.29
C PRO A 517 -9.96 5.58 -19.29
N ASP A 518 -10.70 5.69 -18.19
CA ASP A 518 -12.09 5.23 -18.14
C ASP A 518 -13.00 6.07 -19.06
N CYS A 519 -13.94 5.39 -19.72
CA CYS A 519 -14.97 6.02 -20.53
C CYS A 519 -15.92 6.81 -19.62
N GLN A 520 -16.10 8.09 -19.93
CA GLN A 520 -17.06 8.94 -19.23
C GLN A 520 -18.48 8.39 -19.44
N GLY A 521 -19.09 7.85 -18.38
CA GLY A 521 -20.40 7.23 -18.41
C GLY A 521 -20.80 6.64 -17.06
N TRP A 522 -22.05 6.20 -16.96
CA TRP A 522 -22.57 5.52 -15.78
C TRP A 522 -22.47 4.01 -15.94
N SER A 523 -21.84 3.34 -14.96
CA SER A 523 -21.84 1.88 -14.83
C SER A 523 -22.62 1.48 -13.58
N SER A 524 -23.53 0.51 -13.70
CA SER A 524 -24.21 -0.06 -12.53
C SER A 524 -23.21 -0.83 -11.66
N ILE A 525 -23.16 -0.48 -10.38
CA ILE A 525 -22.47 -1.22 -9.32
C ILE A 525 -23.47 -2.13 -8.58
N ASP A 526 -23.02 -2.81 -7.53
CA ASP A 526 -23.93 -3.58 -6.66
C ASP A 526 -24.93 -2.67 -5.93
N ASN A 527 -26.07 -3.23 -5.54
CA ASN A 527 -27.16 -2.48 -4.91
C ASN A 527 -26.94 -2.34 -3.39
N LEU A 528 -27.45 -1.23 -2.83
CA LEU A 528 -27.71 -1.13 -1.40
C LEU A 528 -28.54 -2.35 -0.93
N LEU A 529 -28.12 -2.96 0.16
CA LEU A 529 -28.78 -4.11 0.80
C LEU A 529 -30.20 -3.73 1.27
N THR A 530 -30.38 -2.48 1.70
CA THR A 530 -31.68 -1.89 2.06
C THR A 530 -31.99 -0.68 1.19
N GLY A 531 -33.06 -0.75 0.38
CA GLY A 531 -33.60 0.39 -0.35
C GLY A 531 -34.07 1.50 0.60
N ARG A 532 -33.53 2.71 0.45
CA ARG A 532 -33.66 3.82 1.40
C ARG A 532 -33.73 5.19 0.72
N GLU A 533 -34.58 6.07 1.26
CA GLU A 533 -34.64 7.52 0.93
C GLU A 533 -34.33 8.34 2.20
N ARG A 534 -34.05 9.66 2.06
CA ARG A 534 -33.74 10.56 3.20
C ARG A 534 -32.59 10.06 4.10
N HIS A 535 -31.67 9.30 3.52
CA HIS A 535 -30.44 8.83 4.15
C HIS A 535 -29.33 9.87 4.01
N THR A 536 -28.25 9.73 4.78
CA THR A 536 -27.02 10.51 4.58
C THR A 536 -25.89 9.62 4.07
N ALA A 537 -25.08 10.12 3.14
CA ALA A 537 -23.85 9.49 2.68
C ALA A 537 -22.63 10.29 3.16
N THR A 538 -21.61 9.61 3.69
CA THR A 538 -20.39 10.22 4.23
C THR A 538 -19.17 9.49 3.69
N LEU A 539 -18.30 10.21 2.98
CA LEU A 539 -16.99 9.69 2.58
C LEU A 539 -16.12 9.50 3.82
N LEU A 540 -15.60 8.30 4.02
CA LEU A 540 -14.69 7.97 5.12
C LEU A 540 -13.23 8.24 4.72
N PRO A 541 -12.31 8.42 5.70
CA PRO A 541 -10.89 8.62 5.41
C PRO A 541 -10.22 7.46 4.64
N SER A 542 -10.85 6.29 4.62
CA SER A 542 -10.43 5.10 3.86
C SER A 542 -10.89 5.10 2.40
N GLY A 543 -11.57 6.14 1.92
CA GLY A 543 -12.17 6.20 0.58
C GLY A 543 -13.52 5.47 0.44
N LYS A 544 -13.91 4.65 1.44
CA LYS A 544 -15.21 3.98 1.50
C LYS A 544 -16.34 4.98 1.80
N VAL A 545 -17.57 4.69 1.38
CA VAL A 545 -18.74 5.57 1.62
C VAL A 545 -19.69 4.93 2.61
N LEU A 546 -19.87 5.56 3.77
CA LEU A 546 -20.86 5.17 4.78
C LEU A 546 -22.22 5.79 4.45
N VAL A 547 -23.26 4.97 4.37
CA VAL A 547 -24.66 5.38 4.17
C VAL A 547 -25.49 5.00 5.40
N THR A 548 -26.19 5.97 5.98
CA THR A 548 -26.90 5.78 7.26
C THR A 548 -28.37 6.23 7.20
N GLY A 549 -29.25 5.45 7.85
CA GLY A 549 -30.62 5.84 8.19
C GLY A 549 -31.56 6.02 7.01
N GLY A 550 -32.59 6.85 7.22
CA GLY A 550 -33.63 7.15 6.23
C GLY A 550 -34.92 6.34 6.40
N SER A 551 -35.81 6.43 5.42
CA SER A 551 -37.03 5.60 5.31
C SER A 551 -36.85 4.50 4.27
N GLY A 552 -37.37 3.31 4.56
CA GLY A 552 -37.47 2.20 3.63
C GLY A 552 -38.92 1.72 3.46
N ARG A 553 -39.12 0.68 2.65
CA ARG A 553 -40.47 0.17 2.30
C ARG A 553 -41.27 -0.39 3.49
N GLY A 554 -40.61 -0.65 4.62
CA GLY A 554 -41.21 -1.11 5.89
C GLY A 554 -41.32 -0.02 6.96
N GLY A 555 -41.02 1.24 6.64
CA GLY A 555 -40.91 2.34 7.61
C GLY A 555 -39.46 2.74 7.88
N ASP A 556 -39.25 3.36 9.03
CA ASP A 556 -38.01 4.06 9.36
C ASP A 556 -36.86 3.08 9.64
N LEU A 557 -35.66 3.39 9.14
CA LEU A 557 -34.53 2.47 9.15
C LEU A 557 -33.56 2.72 10.30
N THR A 558 -33.18 1.65 10.99
CA THR A 558 -32.06 1.65 11.95
C THR A 558 -30.76 1.08 11.35
N THR A 559 -30.67 0.87 10.04
CA THR A 559 -29.52 0.21 9.39
C THR A 559 -28.57 1.19 8.71
N ALA A 560 -27.28 0.88 8.74
CA ALA A 560 -26.24 1.56 7.96
C ALA A 560 -25.35 0.58 7.20
N GLU A 561 -24.90 1.02 6.03
CA GLU A 561 -24.16 0.23 5.05
C GLU A 561 -22.92 0.99 4.60
N VAL A 562 -21.82 0.29 4.31
CA VAL A 562 -20.60 0.86 3.73
C VAL A 562 -20.41 0.29 2.34
N TYR A 563 -20.30 1.18 1.36
CA TYR A 563 -19.82 0.89 0.01
C TYR A 563 -18.29 0.91 -0.01
N ASP A 564 -17.71 -0.14 -0.58
CA ASP A 564 -16.29 -0.24 -0.84
C ASP A 564 -16.01 -0.06 -2.34
N PRO A 565 -15.36 1.05 -2.76
CA PRO A 565 -15.05 1.28 -4.17
C PRO A 565 -13.96 0.33 -4.72
N GLY A 566 -13.19 -0.35 -3.85
CA GLY A 566 -12.18 -1.32 -4.28
C GLY A 566 -12.80 -2.63 -4.78
N THR A 567 -13.87 -3.08 -4.12
CA THR A 567 -14.60 -4.31 -4.49
C THR A 567 -15.87 -4.04 -5.30
N GLY A 568 -16.39 -2.81 -5.26
CA GLY A 568 -17.66 -2.43 -5.89
C GLY A 568 -18.91 -2.94 -5.14
N THR A 569 -18.77 -3.38 -3.89
CA THR A 569 -19.82 -4.05 -3.11
C THR A 569 -20.27 -3.26 -1.87
N TRP A 570 -21.47 -3.60 -1.36
CA TRP A 570 -22.02 -3.06 -0.12
C TRP A 570 -21.91 -4.04 1.04
N SER A 571 -21.65 -3.52 2.23
CA SER A 571 -21.52 -4.29 3.47
C SER A 571 -22.33 -3.64 4.60
N SER A 572 -22.95 -4.43 5.46
CA SER A 572 -23.67 -3.92 6.63
C SER A 572 -22.70 -3.53 7.75
N THR A 573 -22.93 -2.39 8.39
CA THR A 573 -22.16 -1.91 9.56
C THR A 573 -22.84 -2.21 10.90
N GLY A 574 -23.88 -3.04 10.88
CA GLY A 574 -24.81 -3.19 11.99
C GLY A 574 -25.93 -2.15 11.98
N SER A 575 -26.57 -1.99 13.13
CA SER A 575 -27.73 -1.12 13.31
C SER A 575 -27.54 -0.17 14.48
N PHE A 576 -28.11 1.04 14.36
CA PHE A 576 -28.21 2.00 15.46
C PHE A 576 -29.16 1.48 16.55
N ALA A 577 -29.00 1.98 17.77
CA ALA A 577 -29.97 1.79 18.84
C ALA A 577 -31.29 2.55 18.61
N SER A 578 -31.29 3.52 17.70
CA SER A 578 -32.37 4.49 17.50
C SER A 578 -32.73 4.73 16.03
N ILE A 579 -33.96 5.18 15.77
CA ILE A 579 -34.40 5.58 14.43
C ILE A 579 -33.83 6.95 14.07
N HIS A 580 -33.27 7.07 12.86
CA HIS A 580 -32.73 8.31 12.32
C HIS A 580 -33.31 8.61 10.93
N GLN A 581 -34.05 9.72 10.83
CA GLN A 581 -34.59 10.30 9.59
C GLN A 581 -34.34 11.80 9.58
N ASN A 582 -34.08 12.37 8.39
CA ASN A 582 -33.74 13.80 8.23
C ASN A 582 -32.64 14.23 9.21
N HIS A 583 -31.74 13.28 9.53
CA HIS A 583 -30.64 13.40 10.47
C HIS A 583 -29.42 13.95 9.74
N THR A 584 -28.40 14.30 10.51
CA THR A 584 -27.09 14.70 9.98
C THR A 584 -26.04 13.66 10.34
N ALA A 585 -25.16 13.34 9.40
CA ALA A 585 -23.94 12.57 9.63
C ALA A 585 -22.73 13.49 9.42
N THR A 586 -21.86 13.61 10.42
CA THR A 586 -20.68 14.49 10.40
C THR A 586 -19.41 13.67 10.62
N LEU A 587 -18.52 13.67 9.64
CA LEU A 587 -17.17 13.12 9.80
C LEU A 587 -16.39 13.97 10.81
N LEU A 588 -15.87 13.34 11.85
CA LEU A 588 -15.09 13.96 12.91
C LEU A 588 -13.57 13.92 12.57
N PRO A 589 -12.74 14.81 13.16
CA PRO A 589 -11.29 14.80 12.94
C PRO A 589 -10.59 13.49 13.35
N SER A 590 -11.24 12.66 14.17
CA SER A 590 -10.79 11.33 14.56
C SER A 590 -11.03 10.24 13.49
N GLY A 591 -11.69 10.57 12.38
CA GLY A 591 -12.13 9.63 11.34
C GLY A 591 -13.45 8.93 11.66
N LYS A 592 -14.00 9.10 12.87
CA LYS A 592 -15.32 8.59 13.28
C LYS A 592 -16.45 9.45 12.71
N VAL A 593 -17.66 8.91 12.60
CA VAL A 593 -18.84 9.66 12.10
C VAL A 593 -19.87 9.82 13.21
N LEU A 594 -20.21 11.07 13.55
CA LEU A 594 -21.33 11.39 14.43
C LEU A 594 -22.64 11.39 13.64
N VAL A 595 -23.64 10.62 14.07
CA VAL A 595 -25.02 10.68 13.58
C VAL A 595 -25.91 11.30 14.65
N THR A 596 -26.73 12.29 14.29
CA THR A 596 -27.59 13.01 15.22
C THR A 596 -28.88 13.54 14.56
N GLY A 597 -29.99 13.48 15.29
CA GLY A 597 -31.33 13.94 14.86
C GLY A 597 -32.43 13.57 15.85
N GLY A 598 -32.09 13.53 17.15
CA GLY A 598 -32.86 12.84 18.18
C GLY A 598 -31.90 12.37 19.26
N SER A 599 -31.73 11.06 19.38
CA SER A 599 -30.52 10.48 19.97
C SER A 599 -29.26 10.85 19.17
N SER A 600 -28.09 10.45 19.67
CA SER A 600 -26.84 10.53 18.90
C SER A 600 -25.96 9.32 19.13
N GLU A 601 -25.35 8.84 18.05
CA GLU A 601 -24.52 7.64 18.02
C GLU A 601 -23.28 7.94 17.16
N VAL A 602 -22.14 7.32 17.49
CA VAL A 602 -20.88 7.48 16.78
C VAL A 602 -20.48 6.16 16.15
N TYR A 603 -20.25 6.18 14.83
CA TYR A 603 -19.66 5.07 14.10
C TYR A 603 -18.14 5.15 14.12
N ASP A 604 -17.49 4.04 14.42
CA ASP A 604 -16.05 3.87 14.29
C ASP A 604 -15.72 2.97 13.08
N PRO A 605 -15.20 3.54 11.97
CA PRO A 605 -14.80 2.77 10.80
C PRO A 605 -13.67 1.77 11.04
N GLY A 606 -12.82 1.98 12.06
CA GLY A 606 -11.67 1.11 12.34
C GLY A 606 -12.08 -0.23 12.96
N THR A 607 -13.21 -0.26 13.67
CA THR A 607 -13.78 -1.47 14.27
C THR A 607 -15.08 -1.92 13.60
N GLY A 608 -15.69 -1.06 12.77
CA GLY A 608 -17.00 -1.31 12.17
C GLY A 608 -18.17 -1.21 13.15
N THR A 609 -17.98 -0.59 14.32
CA THR A 609 -18.97 -0.60 15.41
C THR A 609 -19.63 0.75 15.66
N TRP A 610 -20.91 0.70 16.03
CA TRP A 610 -21.67 1.84 16.55
C TRP A 610 -21.51 1.93 18.08
N SER A 611 -21.47 3.16 18.61
CA SER A 611 -21.44 3.43 20.05
C SER A 611 -22.37 4.59 20.41
N PRO A 612 -23.23 4.45 21.43
CA PRO A 612 -24.05 5.56 21.89
C PRO A 612 -23.17 6.66 22.49
N THR A 613 -23.60 7.90 22.33
CA THR A 613 -22.96 9.07 22.96
C THR A 613 -24.02 9.91 23.68
N GLY A 614 -23.63 11.04 24.30
CA GLY A 614 -24.62 11.99 24.80
C GLY A 614 -25.60 12.41 23.69
N SER A 615 -26.81 12.80 24.04
CA SER A 615 -27.82 13.26 23.06
C SER A 615 -28.16 14.74 23.27
N PRO A 616 -28.53 15.49 22.22
CA PRO A 616 -28.99 16.86 22.34
C PRO A 616 -30.23 16.95 23.22
N ALA A 617 -30.40 18.06 23.94
CA ALA A 617 -31.53 18.29 24.82
C ALA A 617 -32.88 18.42 24.06
N THR A 618 -32.82 18.72 22.76
CA THR A 618 -34.01 18.81 21.90
C THR A 618 -33.89 17.86 20.70
N ASN A 619 -34.79 16.88 20.63
CA ASN A 619 -34.99 16.04 19.44
C ASN A 619 -35.46 16.91 18.27
N ARG A 620 -34.77 16.81 17.13
CA ARG A 620 -34.93 17.71 15.99
C ARG A 620 -34.63 16.98 14.68
N GLU A 621 -35.47 17.24 13.69
CA GLU A 621 -35.25 16.88 12.29
C GLU A 621 -35.02 18.14 11.45
N ASN A 622 -34.48 17.99 10.22
CA ASN A 622 -34.31 19.11 9.27
C ASN A 622 -33.45 20.26 9.85
N HIS A 623 -32.55 19.93 10.78
CA HIS A 623 -31.51 20.79 11.35
C HIS A 623 -30.23 20.70 10.51
N THR A 624 -29.28 21.58 10.78
CA THR A 624 -27.94 21.49 10.22
C THR A 624 -26.92 21.09 11.28
N ALA A 625 -25.89 20.35 10.89
CA ALA A 625 -24.70 20.09 11.69
C ALA A 625 -23.46 20.64 10.95
N THR A 626 -22.55 21.27 11.68
CA THR A 626 -21.34 21.87 11.10
C THR A 626 -20.15 21.55 11.99
N LEU A 627 -19.13 20.88 11.42
CA LEU A 627 -17.85 20.70 12.08
C LEU A 627 -17.14 22.05 12.19
N LEU A 628 -16.80 22.46 13.41
CA LEU A 628 -16.08 23.69 13.71
C LEU A 628 -14.57 23.46 13.64
N PRO A 629 -13.74 24.50 13.44
CA PRO A 629 -12.27 24.40 13.44
C PRO A 629 -11.69 23.83 14.76
N SER A 630 -12.44 23.92 15.86
CA SER A 630 -12.10 23.31 17.15
C SER A 630 -12.29 21.79 17.21
N GLY A 631 -12.80 21.16 16.15
CA GLY A 631 -13.17 19.75 16.10
C GLY A 631 -14.53 19.42 16.72
N LYS A 632 -15.22 20.40 17.34
CA LYS A 632 -16.57 20.25 17.87
C LYS A 632 -17.63 20.38 16.77
N VAL A 633 -18.83 19.84 16.98
CA VAL A 633 -19.92 19.94 16.00
C VAL A 633 -21.01 20.86 16.53
N LEU A 634 -21.29 21.95 15.81
CA LEU A 634 -22.46 22.80 16.05
C LEU A 634 -23.69 22.15 15.42
N VAL A 635 -24.78 22.02 16.16
CA VAL A 635 -26.11 21.69 15.64
C VAL A 635 -27.05 22.87 15.85
N ALA A 636 -27.74 23.29 14.80
CA ALA A 636 -28.59 24.48 14.79
C ALA A 636 -29.98 24.25 14.19
N GLY A 637 -30.99 24.88 14.82
CA GLY A 637 -32.36 24.91 14.32
C GLY A 637 -33.02 23.52 14.21
N GLY A 638 -33.68 23.28 13.09
CA GLY A 638 -34.54 22.10 12.87
C GLY A 638 -35.95 22.30 13.40
N SER A 639 -36.74 21.24 13.37
CA SER A 639 -38.13 21.22 13.83
C SER A 639 -38.49 19.95 14.59
N SER A 640 -39.61 20.00 15.32
CA SER A 640 -40.34 18.82 15.78
C SER A 640 -41.84 19.11 15.73
N PHE A 641 -42.63 18.15 15.25
CA PHE A 641 -44.09 18.29 15.08
C PHE A 641 -44.51 19.60 14.38
N GLY A 642 -43.75 20.03 13.36
CA GLY A 642 -44.00 21.25 12.59
C GLY A 642 -43.58 22.58 13.24
N SER A 643 -43.02 22.56 14.46
CA SER A 643 -42.52 23.75 15.16
C SER A 643 -41.01 23.91 14.98
N SER A 644 -40.56 25.04 14.42
CA SER A 644 -39.13 25.32 14.17
C SER A 644 -38.40 25.84 15.41
N PHE A 645 -37.25 25.26 15.73
CA PHE A 645 -36.47 25.58 16.92
C PHE A 645 -35.50 26.74 16.73
N ARG A 646 -35.30 27.50 17.81
CA ARG A 646 -34.23 28.51 17.97
C ARG A 646 -32.96 27.94 18.59
N ALA A 647 -33.08 26.83 19.32
CA ALA A 647 -31.99 26.27 20.09
C ALA A 647 -30.86 25.75 19.18
N SER A 648 -29.62 26.01 19.58
CA SER A 648 -28.43 25.37 19.05
C SER A 648 -27.59 24.81 20.18
N GLU A 649 -26.91 23.71 19.89
CA GLU A 649 -26.13 22.92 20.84
C GLU A 649 -24.79 22.54 20.19
N VAL A 650 -23.73 22.41 20.99
CA VAL A 650 -22.41 22.02 20.53
C VAL A 650 -22.06 20.67 21.13
N TYR A 651 -21.73 19.71 20.26
CA TYR A 651 -21.19 18.41 20.64
C TYR A 651 -19.67 18.45 20.74
N ASP A 652 -19.14 17.95 21.86
CA ASP A 652 -17.72 17.76 22.07
C ASP A 652 -17.36 16.26 21.87
N PRO A 653 -16.69 15.89 20.77
CA PRO A 653 -16.34 14.49 20.51
C PRO A 653 -15.23 13.94 21.41
N GLY A 654 -14.50 14.80 22.15
CA GLY A 654 -13.49 14.36 23.10
C GLY A 654 -14.08 13.84 24.41
N THR A 655 -15.27 14.32 24.79
CA THR A 655 -15.99 13.91 26.01
C THR A 655 -17.30 13.17 25.73
N GLY A 656 -17.81 13.22 24.50
CA GLY A 656 -19.12 12.66 24.14
C GLY A 656 -20.31 13.47 24.69
N THR A 657 -20.11 14.75 25.04
CA THR A 657 -21.12 15.57 25.71
C THR A 657 -21.68 16.67 24.82
N TRP A 658 -22.96 17.00 25.01
CA TRP A 658 -23.60 18.18 24.41
C TRP A 658 -23.61 19.33 25.40
N SER A 659 -23.44 20.55 24.90
CA SER A 659 -23.59 21.80 25.66
C SER A 659 -24.47 22.77 24.90
N PRO A 660 -25.45 23.44 25.56
CA PRO A 660 -26.21 24.51 24.92
C PRO A 660 -25.28 25.69 24.60
N THR A 661 -25.56 26.36 23.49
CA THR A 661 -24.88 27.62 23.12
C THR A 661 -25.93 28.73 22.92
N GLY A 662 -25.53 29.92 22.45
CA GLY A 662 -26.46 30.97 22.07
C GLY A 662 -27.53 30.45 21.10
N SER A 663 -28.72 31.06 21.11
CA SER A 663 -29.84 30.64 20.27
C SER A 663 -30.05 31.58 19.07
N LEU A 664 -30.60 31.03 17.98
CA LEU A 664 -30.99 31.77 16.79
C LEU A 664 -32.03 32.86 17.09
N VAL A 665 -31.87 34.02 16.45
CA VAL A 665 -32.79 35.16 16.46
C VAL A 665 -34.11 34.82 15.76
N THR A 666 -34.10 33.92 14.78
CA THR A 666 -35.30 33.29 14.22
C THR A 666 -35.12 31.77 14.15
N GLY A 667 -36.01 31.03 14.82
CA GLY A 667 -36.00 29.56 14.73
C GLY A 667 -36.36 29.10 13.32
N ARG A 668 -35.75 28.00 12.85
CA ARG A 668 -35.79 27.63 11.42
C ARG A 668 -35.45 26.15 11.18
N ALA A 669 -36.16 25.53 10.23
CA ALA A 669 -35.86 24.21 9.66
C ALA A 669 -35.57 24.34 8.15
N HIS A 670 -35.00 23.32 7.51
CA HIS A 670 -34.71 23.32 6.06
C HIS A 670 -33.86 24.52 5.59
N HIS A 671 -32.97 24.99 6.45
CA HIS A 671 -31.99 26.05 6.21
C HIS A 671 -30.64 25.43 5.84
N THR A 672 -29.77 26.21 5.23
CA THR A 672 -28.37 25.82 5.02
C THR A 672 -27.49 26.36 6.13
N ALA A 673 -26.39 25.65 6.42
CA ALA A 673 -25.32 26.12 7.28
C ALA A 673 -23.97 25.96 6.59
N THR A 674 -23.13 26.99 6.63
CA THR A 674 -21.86 27.04 5.89
C THR A 674 -20.76 27.56 6.80
N LEU A 675 -19.70 26.76 6.98
CA LEU A 675 -18.49 27.21 7.66
C LEU A 675 -17.75 28.23 6.77
N LEU A 676 -17.56 29.43 7.31
CA LEU A 676 -16.85 30.52 6.64
C LEU A 676 -15.33 30.41 6.86
N PRO A 677 -14.49 31.01 6.00
CA PRO A 677 -13.03 31.04 6.19
C PRO A 677 -12.56 31.64 7.53
N SER A 678 -13.40 32.46 8.17
CA SER A 678 -13.18 33.04 9.51
C SER A 678 -13.44 32.06 10.66
N GLY A 679 -13.86 30.83 10.38
CA GLY A 679 -14.29 29.84 11.39
C GLY A 679 -15.71 30.03 11.91
N LYS A 680 -16.39 31.13 11.56
CA LYS A 680 -17.80 31.39 11.89
C LYS A 680 -18.74 30.57 11.00
N VAL A 681 -19.98 30.33 11.44
CA VAL A 681 -20.97 29.58 10.66
C VAL A 681 -22.09 30.51 10.20
N LEU A 682 -22.26 30.66 8.89
CA LEU A 682 -23.42 31.31 8.29
C LEU A 682 -24.60 30.33 8.28
N VAL A 683 -25.78 30.79 8.67
CA VAL A 683 -27.05 30.09 8.49
C VAL A 683 -28.00 30.97 7.69
N ALA A 684 -28.58 30.44 6.61
CA ALA A 684 -29.42 31.20 5.68
C ALA A 684 -30.78 30.54 5.42
N GLY A 685 -31.83 31.37 5.29
CA GLY A 685 -33.17 30.94 4.89
C GLY A 685 -33.82 29.88 5.78
N GLY A 686 -34.58 28.97 5.16
CA GLY A 686 -35.38 27.95 5.82
C GLY A 686 -36.83 28.35 6.04
N PHE A 687 -37.52 27.62 6.92
CA PHE A 687 -38.95 27.77 7.18
C PHE A 687 -39.29 27.81 8.67
N ASN A 688 -40.26 28.65 9.00
CA ASN A 688 -40.90 28.75 10.31
C ASN A 688 -42.34 29.25 10.19
N LEU A 689 -43.29 28.34 10.46
CA LEU A 689 -44.72 28.60 10.40
C LEU A 689 -45.16 29.79 11.28
N LEU A 690 -44.56 29.94 12.47
CA LEU A 690 -44.88 31.02 13.42
C LEU A 690 -44.26 32.38 13.04
N ALA A 691 -43.28 32.38 12.12
CA ALA A 691 -42.63 33.60 11.61
C ALA A 691 -43.13 34.00 10.22
N GLY A 692 -44.26 33.46 9.75
CA GLY A 692 -44.85 33.77 8.45
C GLY A 692 -44.46 32.83 7.32
N GLY A 693 -43.79 31.71 7.60
CA GLY A 693 -43.44 30.67 6.62
C GLY A 693 -41.97 30.73 6.19
N TYR A 694 -41.72 30.94 4.90
CA TYR A 694 -40.37 30.93 4.32
C TYR A 694 -39.56 32.16 4.77
N LEU A 695 -38.28 31.96 5.09
CA LEU A 695 -37.42 33.00 5.65
C LEU A 695 -36.46 33.60 4.61
N VAL A 696 -36.32 34.93 4.63
CA VAL A 696 -35.23 35.68 3.97
C VAL A 696 -33.98 35.83 4.85
N THR A 697 -34.14 35.72 6.16
CA THR A 697 -33.10 36.15 7.11
C THR A 697 -31.92 35.19 7.14
N ALA A 698 -30.73 35.74 7.32
CA ALA A 698 -29.53 34.98 7.61
C ALA A 698 -28.88 35.47 8.92
N GLU A 699 -28.17 34.56 9.58
CA GLU A 699 -27.54 34.76 10.88
C GLU A 699 -26.14 34.13 10.87
N VAL A 700 -25.20 34.71 11.59
CA VAL A 700 -23.84 34.20 11.74
C VAL A 700 -23.59 33.83 13.19
N TYR A 701 -23.20 32.57 13.41
CA TYR A 701 -22.72 32.06 14.69
C TYR A 701 -21.21 32.28 14.83
N ASP A 702 -20.83 32.83 15.97
CA ASP A 702 -19.45 32.99 16.40
C ASP A 702 -19.12 31.87 17.41
N PRO A 703 -18.23 30.91 17.08
CA PRO A 703 -17.90 29.79 17.97
C PRO A 703 -16.95 30.17 19.11
N GLU A 704 -16.29 31.33 19.07
CA GLU A 704 -15.40 31.79 20.15
C GLU A 704 -16.22 32.39 21.29
N THR A 705 -17.27 33.15 20.97
CA THR A 705 -18.18 33.76 21.95
C THR A 705 -19.42 32.90 22.24
N GLY A 706 -19.76 31.95 21.36
CA GLY A 706 -20.99 31.17 21.44
C GLY A 706 -22.27 31.97 21.12
N THR A 707 -22.17 33.05 20.33
CA THR A 707 -23.29 33.97 20.07
C THR A 707 -23.73 34.00 18.61
N TRP A 708 -25.03 34.23 18.38
CA TRP A 708 -25.58 34.52 17.06
C TRP A 708 -25.73 36.03 16.81
N SER A 709 -25.52 36.43 15.57
CA SER A 709 -25.69 37.80 15.10
C SER A 709 -26.45 37.81 13.77
N SER A 710 -27.41 38.71 13.60
CA SER A 710 -28.08 38.90 12.30
C SER A 710 -27.11 39.52 11.29
N THR A 711 -27.12 39.03 10.05
CA THR A 711 -26.37 39.61 8.93
C THR A 711 -27.34 40.12 7.86
N GLY A 712 -26.86 40.48 6.67
CA GLY A 712 -27.71 40.76 5.51
C GLY A 712 -28.71 39.63 5.24
N SER A 713 -29.83 39.95 4.58
CA SER A 713 -30.86 38.96 4.22
C SER A 713 -30.89 38.67 2.73
N LEU A 714 -31.33 37.47 2.37
CA LEU A 714 -31.63 37.05 1.01
C LEU A 714 -32.70 37.95 0.39
N ALA A 715 -32.60 38.22 -0.91
CA ALA A 715 -33.59 38.97 -1.69
C ALA A 715 -34.91 38.20 -1.86
N SER A 716 -34.92 36.88 -1.67
CA SER A 716 -36.12 36.05 -1.73
C SER A 716 -36.12 34.96 -0.66
N SER A 717 -37.23 34.82 0.05
CA SER A 717 -37.41 33.80 1.07
C SER A 717 -37.38 32.41 0.43
N ARG A 718 -36.74 31.43 1.09
CA ARG A 718 -36.53 30.10 0.53
C ARG A 718 -36.17 29.07 1.61
N GLN A 719 -36.69 27.86 1.48
CA GLN A 719 -36.20 26.65 2.17
C GLN A 719 -35.62 25.65 1.16
N SER A 720 -34.95 24.58 1.59
CA SER A 720 -34.49 23.50 0.69
C SER A 720 -33.63 24.00 -0.50
N HIS A 721 -32.87 25.07 -0.24
CA HIS A 721 -31.85 25.60 -1.15
C HIS A 721 -30.50 24.99 -0.78
N GLU A 722 -29.52 25.09 -1.68
CA GLU A 722 -28.16 24.60 -1.42
C GLU A 722 -27.18 25.77 -1.33
N ALA A 723 -26.24 25.69 -0.38
CA ALA A 723 -25.24 26.72 -0.11
C ALA A 723 -23.81 26.18 -0.30
N THR A 724 -23.10 26.70 -1.29
CA THR A 724 -21.75 26.26 -1.67
C THR A 724 -20.71 27.32 -1.33
N SER A 725 -19.73 26.98 -0.49
CA SER A 725 -18.53 27.81 -0.32
C SER A 725 -17.75 27.88 -1.62
N LEU A 726 -17.43 29.10 -2.08
CA LEU A 726 -16.65 29.34 -3.28
C LEU A 726 -15.15 29.45 -2.94
N SER A 727 -14.28 29.22 -3.92
CA SER A 727 -12.82 29.39 -3.78
C SER A 727 -12.39 30.82 -3.39
N SER A 728 -13.27 31.81 -3.55
CA SER A 728 -13.11 33.19 -3.10
C SER A 728 -13.43 33.44 -1.63
N GLY A 729 -13.88 32.40 -0.90
CA GLY A 729 -14.35 32.52 0.49
C GLY A 729 -15.80 32.99 0.65
N LYS A 730 -16.46 33.44 -0.44
CA LYS A 730 -17.88 33.80 -0.47
C LYS A 730 -18.78 32.57 -0.50
N VAL A 731 -20.06 32.72 -0.15
CA VAL A 731 -21.04 31.60 -0.16
C VAL A 731 -22.09 31.82 -1.24
N LEU A 732 -22.24 30.86 -2.15
CA LEU A 732 -23.26 30.86 -3.19
C LEU A 732 -24.51 30.11 -2.71
N VAL A 733 -25.68 30.76 -2.72
CA VAL A 733 -26.98 30.13 -2.47
C VAL A 733 -27.72 29.94 -3.80
N THR A 734 -28.12 28.70 -4.08
CA THR A 734 -28.80 28.29 -5.32
C THR A 734 -30.17 27.67 -5.03
N GLY A 735 -31.16 27.98 -5.88
CA GLY A 735 -32.50 27.36 -5.84
C GLY A 735 -33.26 27.54 -4.51
N GLY A 736 -34.05 26.54 -4.16
CA GLY A 736 -34.95 26.53 -3.00
C GLY A 736 -36.42 26.74 -3.36
N TYR A 737 -37.28 26.49 -2.37
CA TYR A 737 -38.74 26.53 -2.51
C TYR A 737 -39.37 27.60 -1.60
N ASN A 738 -40.39 28.28 -2.12
CA ASN A 738 -41.23 29.21 -1.39
C ASN A 738 -42.70 29.28 -1.90
N GLY A 739 -43.12 28.30 -2.72
CA GLY A 739 -44.44 28.31 -3.38
C GLY A 739 -44.57 29.20 -4.62
N LEU A 740 -43.53 29.96 -4.98
CA LEU A 740 -43.38 30.66 -6.26
C LEU A 740 -42.25 29.99 -7.08
N GLU A 741 -41.83 30.61 -8.18
CA GLU A 741 -40.65 30.19 -8.94
C GLU A 741 -39.42 31.09 -8.65
N PRO A 742 -38.69 30.90 -7.52
CA PRO A 742 -37.47 31.65 -7.26
C PRO A 742 -36.30 31.07 -8.07
N PHE A 743 -35.95 31.74 -9.17
CA PHE A 743 -34.78 31.39 -9.99
C PHE A 743 -33.45 31.92 -9.43
N ALA A 744 -33.53 32.96 -8.60
CA ALA A 744 -32.40 33.83 -8.26
C ALA A 744 -31.32 33.11 -7.44
N THR A 745 -30.11 33.15 -7.96
CA THR A 745 -28.88 32.75 -7.27
C THR A 745 -28.30 33.97 -6.57
N GLU A 746 -27.88 33.80 -5.32
CA GLU A 746 -27.38 34.90 -4.47
C GLU A 746 -26.01 34.56 -3.89
N VAL A 747 -25.12 35.55 -3.77
CA VAL A 747 -23.79 35.39 -3.19
C VAL A 747 -23.71 36.21 -1.90
N TYR A 748 -23.38 35.55 -0.80
CA TYR A 748 -23.05 36.19 0.47
C TYR A 748 -21.57 36.51 0.53
N ASP A 749 -21.28 37.75 0.90
CA ASP A 749 -19.94 38.26 1.16
C ASP A 749 -19.68 38.31 2.67
N PRO A 750 -18.81 37.44 3.22
CA PRO A 750 -18.60 37.33 4.66
C PRO A 750 -17.76 38.45 5.27
N GLU A 751 -17.06 39.26 4.47
CA GLU A 751 -16.27 40.40 4.94
C GLU A 751 -17.19 41.61 5.22
N THR A 752 -18.19 41.80 4.37
CA THR A 752 -19.15 42.92 4.45
C THR A 752 -20.48 42.55 5.12
N GLY A 753 -20.82 41.26 5.21
CA GLY A 753 -22.13 40.79 5.69
C GLY A 753 -23.28 41.06 4.72
N THR A 754 -22.98 41.21 3.42
CA THR A 754 -23.98 41.61 2.40
C THR A 754 -24.28 40.48 1.42
N TRP A 755 -25.46 40.54 0.80
CA TRP A 755 -25.88 39.64 -0.29
C TRP A 755 -25.93 40.39 -1.61
N SER A 756 -25.55 39.72 -2.69
CA SER A 756 -25.66 40.22 -4.06
C SER A 756 -26.31 39.17 -4.96
N SER A 757 -27.09 39.61 -5.96
CA SER A 757 -27.62 38.69 -6.98
C SER A 757 -26.51 38.30 -7.95
N SER A 758 -26.41 37.01 -8.28
CA SER A 758 -25.47 36.49 -9.27
C SER A 758 -26.18 35.68 -10.35
N GLY A 759 -27.18 36.32 -10.96
CA GLY A 759 -28.02 35.71 -11.98
C GLY A 759 -29.03 34.71 -11.41
N SER A 760 -29.42 33.74 -12.24
CA SER A 760 -30.49 32.79 -11.95
C SER A 760 -30.23 31.45 -12.60
N LEU A 761 -30.74 30.38 -11.97
CA LEU A 761 -30.87 29.07 -12.62
C LEU A 761 -31.87 29.17 -13.78
N ALA A 762 -31.58 28.50 -14.89
CA ALA A 762 -32.49 28.37 -16.03
C ALA A 762 -33.72 27.52 -15.70
N ARG A 763 -33.66 26.70 -14.65
CA ARG A 763 -34.80 25.97 -14.08
C ARG A 763 -34.87 26.14 -12.56
N SER A 764 -36.01 26.58 -12.06
CA SER A 764 -36.33 26.62 -10.63
C SER A 764 -36.22 25.20 -10.05
N ARG A 765 -35.49 25.04 -8.94
CA ARG A 765 -35.29 23.73 -8.29
C ARG A 765 -35.04 23.85 -6.79
N TYR A 766 -35.38 22.80 -6.05
CA TYR A 766 -35.12 22.64 -4.61
C TYR A 766 -34.78 21.17 -4.29
N ASP A 767 -34.20 20.92 -3.11
CA ASP A 767 -33.61 19.62 -2.72
C ASP A 767 -32.67 19.04 -3.81
N HIS A 768 -31.94 19.93 -4.50
CA HIS A 768 -30.92 19.60 -5.50
C HIS A 768 -29.52 19.55 -4.86
N THR A 769 -28.56 18.99 -5.58
CA THR A 769 -27.15 19.03 -5.16
C THR A 769 -26.41 20.16 -5.88
N ALA A 770 -25.52 20.87 -5.16
CA ALA A 770 -24.58 21.82 -5.74
C ALA A 770 -23.16 21.50 -5.27
N THR A 771 -22.21 21.39 -6.21
CA THR A 771 -20.84 20.94 -5.94
C THR A 771 -19.83 21.91 -6.55
N LEU A 772 -18.90 22.42 -5.75
CA LEU A 772 -17.75 23.15 -6.24
C LEU A 772 -16.79 22.19 -6.98
N LEU A 773 -16.52 22.48 -8.25
CA LEU A 773 -15.58 21.76 -9.08
C LEU A 773 -14.16 22.29 -8.89
N LEU A 774 -13.15 21.47 -9.19
CA LEU A 774 -11.73 21.87 -9.21
C LEU A 774 -11.43 23.06 -10.15
N SER A 775 -12.30 23.33 -11.12
CA SER A 775 -12.23 24.50 -12.00
C SER A 775 -12.72 25.82 -11.37
N GLY A 776 -13.13 25.79 -10.09
CA GLY A 776 -13.76 26.90 -9.38
C GLY A 776 -15.24 27.11 -9.71
N LYS A 777 -15.81 26.39 -10.68
CA LYS A 777 -17.23 26.45 -11.05
C LYS A 777 -18.10 25.65 -10.09
N VAL A 778 -19.38 26.00 -9.96
CA VAL A 778 -20.35 25.20 -9.18
C VAL A 778 -21.29 24.47 -10.13
N LEU A 779 -21.28 23.14 -10.07
CA LEU A 779 -22.21 22.27 -10.79
C LEU A 779 -23.46 22.03 -9.93
N VAL A 780 -24.63 22.29 -10.49
CA VAL A 780 -25.95 22.11 -9.86
C VAL A 780 -26.68 20.98 -10.59
N THR A 781 -27.16 19.96 -9.88
CA THR A 781 -27.80 18.77 -10.48
C THR A 781 -29.06 18.33 -9.73
N GLY A 782 -30.01 17.76 -10.47
CA GLY A 782 -31.17 17.08 -9.87
C GLY A 782 -32.15 18.02 -9.16
N GLY A 783 -32.78 17.49 -8.10
CA GLY A 783 -33.81 18.15 -7.31
C GLY A 783 -35.22 18.11 -7.93
N TYR A 784 -36.14 18.81 -7.28
CA TYR A 784 -37.54 18.94 -7.68
C TYR A 784 -37.82 20.31 -8.28
N SER A 785 -38.67 20.34 -9.31
CA SER A 785 -39.30 21.57 -9.81
C SER A 785 -40.40 22.06 -8.86
N THR A 786 -40.86 23.29 -9.06
CA THR A 786 -41.96 23.94 -8.32
C THR A 786 -43.29 23.17 -8.33
N SER A 787 -43.50 22.30 -9.32
CA SER A 787 -44.64 21.36 -9.42
C SER A 787 -44.38 20.00 -8.77
N SER A 788 -43.30 19.88 -7.98
CA SER A 788 -42.80 18.66 -7.35
C SER A 788 -42.43 17.51 -8.31
N ALA A 789 -42.26 17.80 -9.61
CA ALA A 789 -41.69 16.84 -10.57
C ALA A 789 -40.16 16.80 -10.46
N THR A 790 -39.58 15.60 -10.44
CA THR A 790 -38.12 15.39 -10.40
C THR A 790 -37.44 15.90 -11.66
N GLN A 791 -36.22 16.43 -11.52
CA GLN A 791 -35.45 16.99 -12.63
C GLN A 791 -34.25 16.12 -12.99
N SER A 792 -34.09 15.82 -14.28
CA SER A 792 -32.92 15.17 -14.87
C SER A 792 -31.87 16.17 -15.39
N THR A 793 -32.01 17.46 -15.09
CA THR A 793 -31.18 18.53 -15.67
C THR A 793 -30.05 18.96 -14.75
N ALA A 794 -28.95 19.40 -15.36
CA ALA A 794 -27.78 19.94 -14.68
C ALA A 794 -27.41 21.32 -15.27
N GLU A 795 -26.86 22.19 -14.44
CA GLU A 795 -26.49 23.56 -14.77
C GLU A 795 -25.13 23.90 -14.11
N VAL A 796 -24.35 24.82 -14.71
CA VAL A 796 -23.04 25.20 -14.17
C VAL A 796 -22.96 26.71 -13.97
N TYR A 797 -22.83 27.12 -12.72
CA TYR A 797 -22.50 28.49 -12.33
C TYR A 797 -20.98 28.71 -12.44
N THR A 798 -20.58 29.83 -13.03
CA THR A 798 -19.17 30.27 -13.08
C THR A 798 -19.07 31.53 -12.21
N PRO A 799 -18.33 31.50 -11.07
CA PRO A 799 -18.21 32.63 -10.15
C PRO A 799 -17.52 33.88 -10.71
#